data_AF-A0A7V9G3K1-F1
#
_entry.id   AF-A0A7V9G3K1-F1
#
_cell.length_a   1.000
_cell.length_b   1.000
_cell.length_c   1.000
_cell.angle_alpha   90.00
_cell.angle_beta   90.00
_cell.angle_gamma   90.00
#
_symmetry.space_group_name_H-M   'P 1'
#
loop_
_entity.id
_entity.type
_entity.pdbx_description
1 polymer ?
#
loop_
_entity_poly.entity_id
_entity_poly.type
_entity_poly.pdbx_seq_one_letter_code
_entity_poly.pdbx_strand_id
1 'polypeptide(L)'
;MPPPPHRPRRWLFPLAVLVIAVLSLWALKRMPAPTLVGHARVASGVTLTASNPGVTTAWTMHLRLDPAAKPPGPRWILHEGKQVGEGYELHWLPEKLGLQVFRAPDRLLLGTTRLERMPRTVEFVRRGAWLVVRCDGTPRLSCLDPIGAAEPVRAGGDDPMQAWGCSTIGSMGDSALTLADDQPLRRTEPGEDPLPVEDDPRESIALARVRDAMLIDATKCPPSEVETVFGAASQALSELPTGSVLQLRLRHWLALSEIQLALARPDELASAERASDAIDQLVMLCQSAAVPETTGILMSLFPRLAYNASFRPAYPESPRQVLANRSLWMRVLGAAAVAARASANPAIGDDLQYQIGLLIHACGCLQSRATGEAKSPTEAGGPRAAVPQPSPAEAPPWLSSRWRAFAGGDPEVANFPEMPGSRSDPVVIAIERLAQGAVLEPVAAVSMRYRIDRILKQVARALRDQQNLRSREEIARATQEALAALDGVPARESALAASLVALQNLGSKEAAFEKLMVKDDRGLPWIHRDPLAFAIASLMLARNPQLKDLVSEKWRAKEADLPGSILAFPDKLRPFEHLLSGKPETTDEIWLHDPAVLPPAQALATALAMQEAKPEMGARPEWTLLRRVPCFTLPLDLLIPAENERVPTAGDDIRTPAPVMP
;
A
#
# COMPACT_ATOMS: atom_id res chain seq x y z
N MET A 1 -8.33 -81.29 -48.92
CA MET A 1 -7.33 -81.62 -47.88
C MET A 1 -7.09 -80.37 -47.04
N PRO A 2 -7.32 -80.39 -45.72
CA PRO A 2 -7.06 -79.22 -44.88
C PRO A 2 -5.55 -79.05 -44.65
N PRO A 3 -5.04 -77.81 -44.57
CA PRO A 3 -3.63 -77.55 -44.32
C PRO A 3 -3.25 -78.01 -42.89
N PRO A 4 -2.01 -78.49 -42.69
CA PRO A 4 -1.58 -78.97 -41.38
C PRO A 4 -1.58 -77.84 -40.36
N PRO A 5 -2.02 -78.08 -39.12
CA PRO A 5 -2.05 -77.07 -38.08
C PRO A 5 -0.62 -76.60 -37.79
N HIS A 6 -0.39 -75.30 -37.95
CA HIS A 6 0.88 -74.66 -37.62
C HIS A 6 1.20 -74.90 -36.15
N ARG A 7 2.23 -75.72 -35.87
CA ARG A 7 2.74 -75.92 -34.53
C ARG A 7 3.17 -74.55 -33.99
N PRO A 8 2.59 -74.07 -32.86
CA PRO A 8 3.01 -72.81 -32.28
C PRO A 8 4.49 -72.92 -31.95
N ARG A 9 5.24 -71.98 -32.50
CA ARG A 9 6.69 -71.83 -32.38
C ARG A 9 7.04 -71.71 -30.88
N ARG A 10 7.41 -72.82 -30.23
CA ARG A 10 7.64 -72.96 -28.76
C ARG A 10 8.73 -72.02 -28.20
N TRP A 11 9.65 -71.55 -29.02
CA TRP A 11 10.67 -70.52 -28.72
C TRP A 11 10.14 -69.08 -28.53
N LEU A 12 8.91 -68.74 -28.92
CA LEU A 12 8.39 -67.38 -28.77
C LEU A 12 8.07 -67.02 -27.31
N PHE A 13 7.63 -67.99 -26.52
CA PHE A 13 7.29 -67.79 -25.12
C PHE A 13 8.51 -67.43 -24.23
N PRO A 14 9.64 -68.15 -24.24
CA PRO A 14 10.81 -67.76 -23.46
C PRO A 14 11.42 -66.44 -23.93
N LEU A 15 11.33 -66.11 -25.22
CA LEU A 15 11.79 -64.82 -25.75
C LEU A 15 10.93 -63.65 -25.21
N ALA A 16 9.61 -63.80 -25.22
CA ALA A 16 8.70 -62.80 -24.66
C ALA A 16 8.92 -62.60 -23.16
N VAL A 17 9.11 -63.68 -22.39
CA VAL A 17 9.43 -63.61 -20.95
C VAL A 17 10.78 -62.92 -20.72
N LEU A 18 11.80 -63.22 -21.52
CA LEU A 18 13.10 -62.56 -21.44
C LEU A 18 12.99 -61.06 -21.75
N VAL A 19 12.25 -60.69 -22.79
CA VAL A 19 12.03 -59.28 -23.16
C VAL A 19 11.26 -58.55 -22.06
N ILE A 20 10.19 -59.14 -21.51
CA ILE A 20 9.45 -58.55 -20.39
C ILE A 20 10.34 -58.44 -19.15
N ALA A 21 11.14 -59.44 -18.84
CA ALA A 21 12.05 -59.42 -17.69
C ALA A 21 13.15 -58.34 -17.88
N VAL A 22 13.75 -58.24 -19.06
CA VAL A 22 14.76 -57.22 -19.37
C VAL A 22 14.16 -55.82 -19.35
N LEU A 23 12.98 -55.61 -19.94
CA LEU A 23 12.27 -54.32 -19.90
C LEU A 23 11.86 -53.95 -18.47
N SER A 24 11.41 -54.93 -17.66
CA SER A 24 11.05 -54.71 -16.26
C SER A 24 12.27 -54.40 -15.40
N LEU A 25 13.39 -55.11 -15.59
CA LEU A 25 14.65 -54.85 -14.88
C LEU A 25 15.27 -53.52 -15.29
N TRP A 26 15.13 -53.15 -16.56
CA TRP A 26 15.57 -51.87 -17.11
C TRP A 26 14.73 -50.72 -16.55
N ALA A 27 13.41 -50.88 -16.47
CA ALA A 27 12.52 -49.92 -15.82
C ALA A 27 12.82 -49.79 -14.32
N LEU A 28 13.01 -50.89 -13.60
CA LEU A 28 13.37 -50.88 -12.18
C LEU A 28 14.73 -50.23 -11.89
N LYS A 29 15.70 -50.37 -12.80
CA LYS A 29 17.03 -49.75 -12.67
C LYS A 29 17.07 -48.28 -13.08
N ARG A 30 16.11 -47.81 -13.87
CA ARG A 30 16.11 -46.45 -14.43
C ARG A 30 15.26 -45.44 -13.68
N MET A 31 14.31 -45.87 -12.85
CA MET A 31 13.55 -44.96 -11.99
C MET A 31 14.16 -44.95 -10.58
N PRO A 32 14.87 -43.88 -10.14
CA PRO A 32 14.97 -43.61 -8.72
C PRO A 32 13.54 -43.36 -8.25
N ALA A 33 12.95 -44.28 -7.48
CA ALA A 33 11.64 -44.01 -6.90
C ALA A 33 11.78 -42.77 -6.00
N PRO A 34 10.94 -41.73 -6.18
CA PRO A 34 10.91 -40.63 -5.21
C PRO A 34 10.66 -41.25 -3.83
N THR A 35 11.44 -40.83 -2.84
CA THR A 35 11.43 -41.50 -1.54
C THR A 35 10.14 -41.11 -0.85
N LEU A 36 9.16 -42.02 -0.81
CA LEU A 36 7.88 -41.77 -0.14
C LEU A 36 8.17 -41.42 1.33
N VAL A 37 7.92 -40.17 1.71
CA VAL A 37 8.12 -39.66 3.08
C VAL A 37 6.89 -39.95 3.93
N GLY A 38 5.70 -39.74 3.36
CA GLY A 38 4.46 -39.89 4.11
C GLY A 38 3.22 -40.01 3.23
N HIS A 39 2.18 -40.60 3.80
CA HIS A 39 0.87 -40.73 3.18
C HIS A 39 -0.22 -40.57 4.24
N ALA A 40 -1.26 -39.80 3.94
CA ALA A 40 -2.42 -39.70 4.80
C ALA A 40 -3.71 -39.42 4.03
N ARG A 41 -4.85 -39.81 4.61
CA ARG A 41 -6.17 -39.39 4.12
C ARG A 41 -6.48 -37.98 4.59
N VAL A 42 -7.10 -37.18 3.73
CA VAL A 42 -7.50 -35.80 4.01
C VAL A 42 -9.01 -35.78 4.19
N ALA A 43 -9.49 -35.84 5.43
CA ALA A 43 -10.92 -35.71 5.72
C ALA A 43 -11.31 -34.23 5.90
N SER A 44 -10.67 -33.55 6.87
CA SER A 44 -10.85 -32.13 7.20
C SER A 44 -9.54 -31.34 7.26
N GLY A 45 -8.41 -32.05 7.24
CA GLY A 45 -7.06 -31.50 7.24
C GLY A 45 -6.06 -32.56 7.71
N VAL A 46 -4.79 -32.41 7.34
CA VAL A 46 -3.72 -33.31 7.77
C VAL A 46 -2.37 -32.63 7.72
N THR A 47 -1.48 -33.01 8.62
CA THR A 47 -0.07 -32.61 8.62
C THR A 47 0.81 -33.87 8.61
N LEU A 48 1.72 -33.94 7.65
CA LEU A 48 2.78 -34.93 7.50
C LEU A 48 4.08 -34.31 8.01
N THR A 49 4.78 -35.00 8.91
CA THR A 49 6.06 -34.53 9.45
C THR A 49 7.19 -35.44 9.01
N ALA A 50 8.30 -34.88 8.52
CA ALA A 50 9.51 -35.66 8.26
C ALA A 50 10.36 -35.73 9.54
N SER A 51 10.70 -36.95 9.95
CA SER A 51 11.56 -37.21 11.11
C SER A 51 13.06 -37.05 10.80
N ASN A 52 13.43 -36.86 9.53
CA ASN A 52 14.82 -36.73 9.10
C ASN A 52 15.08 -35.30 8.58
N PRO A 53 15.97 -34.51 9.21
CA PRO A 53 16.19 -33.09 8.89
C PRO A 53 16.90 -32.83 7.54
N GLY A 54 17.23 -33.89 6.77
CA GLY A 54 17.93 -33.78 5.47
C GLY A 54 17.03 -33.50 4.26
N VAL A 55 15.72 -33.68 4.38
CA VAL A 55 14.73 -33.53 3.30
C VAL A 55 14.25 -32.09 3.25
N THR A 56 14.83 -31.17 2.46
CA THR A 56 14.41 -29.76 2.66
C THR A 56 14.30 -28.84 1.44
N THR A 57 14.96 -29.12 0.32
CA THR A 57 14.91 -28.21 -0.85
C THR A 57 14.25 -28.80 -2.09
N ALA A 58 13.98 -30.11 -2.11
CA ALA A 58 13.31 -30.76 -3.22
C ALA A 58 12.25 -31.74 -2.71
N TRP A 59 10.97 -31.45 -2.96
CA TRP A 59 9.86 -32.29 -2.52
C TRP A 59 8.68 -32.21 -3.48
N THR A 60 7.85 -33.25 -3.45
CA THR A 60 6.58 -33.30 -4.17
C THR A 60 5.44 -33.67 -3.23
N MET A 61 4.45 -32.78 -3.11
CA MET A 61 3.15 -33.07 -2.52
C MET A 61 2.17 -33.49 -3.61
N HIS A 62 1.65 -34.71 -3.55
CA HIS A 62 0.65 -35.23 -4.47
C HIS A 62 -0.69 -35.39 -3.74
N LEU A 63 -1.65 -34.52 -4.06
CA LEU A 63 -3.02 -34.56 -3.58
C LEU A 63 -3.91 -35.26 -4.61
N ARG A 64 -4.47 -36.41 -4.22
CA ARG A 64 -5.50 -37.12 -4.99
C ARG A 64 -6.87 -36.80 -4.40
N LEU A 65 -7.72 -36.16 -5.19
CA LEU A 65 -9.07 -35.79 -4.78
C LEU A 65 -10.02 -36.98 -4.94
N ASP A 66 -10.98 -37.09 -4.02
CA ASP A 66 -12.03 -38.12 -4.06
C ASP A 66 -12.84 -37.98 -5.36
N PRO A 67 -12.93 -39.02 -6.21
CA PRO A 67 -13.77 -39.00 -7.41
C PRO A 67 -15.25 -38.74 -7.13
N ALA A 68 -15.72 -39.03 -5.92
CA ALA A 68 -17.09 -38.79 -5.48
C ALA A 68 -17.33 -37.35 -4.99
N ALA A 69 -16.27 -36.55 -4.80
CA ALA A 69 -16.42 -35.14 -4.42
C ALA A 69 -17.18 -34.37 -5.51
N LYS A 70 -18.28 -33.72 -5.13
CA LYS A 70 -19.07 -32.92 -6.07
C LYS A 70 -18.27 -31.68 -6.50
N PRO A 71 -18.03 -31.46 -7.81
CA PRO A 71 -17.39 -30.25 -8.29
C PRO A 71 -18.19 -29.00 -7.89
N PRO A 72 -17.53 -27.87 -7.60
CA PRO A 72 -16.09 -27.62 -7.65
C PRO A 72 -15.29 -28.07 -6.41
N GLY A 73 -15.91 -28.79 -5.47
CA GLY A 73 -15.28 -29.25 -4.22
C GLY A 73 -15.14 -28.13 -3.17
N PRO A 74 -14.70 -28.46 -1.93
CA PRO A 74 -14.44 -27.47 -0.90
C PRO A 74 -13.13 -26.71 -1.17
N ARG A 75 -12.96 -25.55 -0.53
CA ARG A 75 -11.68 -24.83 -0.50
C ARG A 75 -10.64 -25.65 0.25
N TRP A 76 -9.41 -25.66 -0.25
CA TRP A 76 -8.27 -26.31 0.42
C TRP A 76 -6.96 -25.55 0.18
N ILE A 77 -6.00 -25.77 1.06
CA ILE A 77 -4.65 -25.19 1.04
C ILE A 77 -3.65 -26.32 1.27
N LEU A 78 -2.78 -26.58 0.30
CA LEU A 78 -1.55 -27.35 0.55
C LEU A 78 -0.50 -26.40 1.09
N HIS A 79 0.21 -26.77 2.15
CA HIS A 79 1.22 -25.91 2.76
C HIS A 79 2.49 -26.68 3.09
N GLU A 80 3.62 -26.02 2.92
CA GLU A 80 4.91 -26.37 3.52
C GLU A 80 5.02 -25.68 4.88
N GLY A 81 5.43 -26.40 5.92
CA GLY A 81 5.42 -25.93 7.30
C GLY A 81 4.37 -26.64 8.16
N LYS A 82 4.39 -26.37 9.47
CA LYS A 82 3.56 -27.07 10.46
C LYS A 82 2.08 -26.69 10.32
N GLN A 83 1.83 -25.48 9.83
CA GLN A 83 0.51 -24.89 9.69
C GLN A 83 0.47 -23.93 8.50
N VAL A 84 -0.74 -23.55 8.10
CA VAL A 84 -0.97 -22.43 7.18
C VAL A 84 -0.42 -21.15 7.79
N GLY A 85 0.32 -20.37 7.00
CA GLY A 85 1.06 -19.18 7.37
C GLY A 85 2.57 -19.40 7.38
N GLU A 86 3.04 -20.60 7.07
CA GLU A 86 4.45 -20.98 6.99
C GLU A 86 4.79 -21.44 5.57
N GLY A 87 6.06 -21.28 5.17
CA GLY A 87 6.58 -21.83 3.92
C GLY A 87 5.87 -21.37 2.65
N TYR A 88 5.69 -22.30 1.71
CA TYR A 88 4.87 -22.09 0.51
C TYR A 88 3.49 -22.69 0.65
N GLU A 89 2.50 -22.03 0.04
CA GLU A 89 1.12 -22.46 0.07
C GLU A 89 0.54 -22.52 -1.35
N LEU A 90 -0.22 -23.58 -1.66
CA LEU A 90 -1.04 -23.69 -2.85
C LEU A 90 -2.52 -23.70 -2.45
N HIS A 91 -3.24 -22.67 -2.86
CA HIS A 91 -4.64 -22.44 -2.53
C HIS A 91 -5.54 -22.85 -3.70
N TRP A 92 -6.60 -23.59 -3.41
CA TRP A 92 -7.70 -23.87 -4.34
C TRP A 92 -8.90 -22.98 -4.08
N LEU A 93 -9.34 -22.30 -5.13
CA LEU A 93 -10.48 -21.40 -5.14
C LEU A 93 -11.60 -22.00 -6.03
N PRO A 94 -12.49 -22.82 -5.46
CA PRO A 94 -13.51 -23.56 -6.22
C PRO A 94 -14.46 -22.63 -6.98
N GLU A 95 -14.81 -21.47 -6.40
CA GLU A 95 -15.69 -20.49 -7.03
C GLU A 95 -15.11 -19.88 -8.32
N LYS A 96 -13.79 -19.97 -8.52
CA LYS A 96 -13.08 -19.47 -9.71
C LYS A 96 -12.47 -20.57 -10.57
N LEU A 97 -12.57 -21.82 -10.10
CA LEU A 97 -11.76 -22.93 -10.60
C LEU A 97 -10.28 -22.53 -10.71
N GLY A 98 -9.76 -21.83 -9.70
CA GLY A 98 -8.45 -21.18 -9.73
C GLY A 98 -7.48 -21.77 -8.72
N LEU A 99 -6.19 -21.75 -9.07
CA LEU A 99 -5.08 -22.06 -8.17
C LEU A 99 -4.21 -20.83 -7.95
N GLN A 100 -3.70 -20.67 -6.74
CA GLN A 100 -2.81 -19.58 -6.35
C GLN A 100 -1.66 -20.10 -5.49
N VAL A 101 -0.42 -19.74 -5.83
CA VAL A 101 0.77 -20.06 -5.05
C VAL A 101 1.22 -18.84 -4.28
N PHE A 102 1.42 -18.99 -2.98
CA PHE A 102 1.92 -17.94 -2.09
C PHE A 102 3.19 -18.37 -1.38
N ARG A 103 4.04 -17.39 -1.05
CA ARG A 103 5.04 -17.51 0.02
C ARG A 103 4.48 -16.89 1.29
N ALA A 104 4.67 -17.54 2.43
CA ALA A 104 4.33 -17.06 3.76
C ALA A 104 5.62 -16.80 4.59
N PRO A 105 5.58 -15.93 5.61
CA PRO A 105 4.40 -15.23 6.16
C PRO A 105 4.03 -13.94 5.42
N ASP A 106 4.85 -13.49 4.46
CA ASP A 106 4.66 -12.22 3.75
C ASP A 106 3.50 -12.24 2.74
N ARG A 107 2.91 -13.41 2.49
CA ARG A 107 1.78 -13.64 1.56
C ARG A 107 2.07 -13.12 0.16
N LEU A 108 3.32 -13.27 -0.30
CA LEU A 108 3.70 -12.91 -1.66
C LEU A 108 3.06 -13.89 -2.64
N LEU A 109 2.19 -13.39 -3.52
CA LEU A 109 1.60 -14.18 -4.60
C LEU A 109 2.67 -14.50 -5.67
N LEU A 110 3.09 -15.75 -5.75
CA LEU A 110 4.10 -16.17 -6.73
C LEU A 110 3.50 -16.53 -8.09
N GLY A 111 2.21 -16.88 -8.12
CA GLY A 111 1.54 -17.14 -9.39
C GLY A 111 0.12 -17.61 -9.22
N THR A 112 -0.63 -17.52 -10.31
CA THR A 112 -2.02 -17.95 -10.35
C THR A 112 -2.38 -18.51 -11.72
N THR A 113 -3.30 -19.47 -11.74
CA THR A 113 -3.76 -20.11 -12.96
C THR A 113 -5.23 -20.52 -12.84
N ARG A 114 -5.95 -20.47 -13.95
CA ARG A 114 -7.35 -20.89 -14.04
C ARG A 114 -7.41 -22.27 -14.66
N LEU A 115 -8.28 -23.11 -14.11
CA LEU A 115 -8.59 -24.43 -14.63
C LEU A 115 -9.98 -24.42 -15.29
N GLU A 116 -10.16 -25.29 -16.26
CA GLU A 116 -11.45 -25.49 -16.93
C GLU A 116 -12.44 -26.27 -16.04
N ARG A 117 -11.91 -27.06 -15.11
CA ARG A 117 -12.66 -27.92 -14.20
C ARG A 117 -11.87 -28.19 -12.92
N MET A 118 -12.55 -28.72 -11.90
CA MET A 118 -11.90 -29.24 -10.71
C MET A 118 -10.90 -30.36 -11.10
N PRO A 119 -9.63 -30.29 -10.65
CA PRO A 119 -8.65 -31.32 -10.94
C PRO A 119 -8.98 -32.61 -10.16
N ARG A 120 -8.51 -33.76 -10.63
CA ARG A 120 -8.56 -35.04 -9.89
C ARG A 120 -7.27 -35.29 -9.13
N THR A 121 -6.14 -34.90 -9.71
CA THR A 121 -4.84 -34.93 -9.05
C THR A 121 -4.18 -33.56 -9.12
N VAL A 122 -3.50 -33.20 -8.04
CA VAL A 122 -2.67 -32.00 -7.96
C VAL A 122 -1.31 -32.38 -7.43
N GLU A 123 -0.26 -32.05 -8.17
CA GLU A 123 1.12 -32.14 -7.74
C GLU A 123 1.62 -30.73 -7.47
N PHE A 124 2.08 -30.49 -6.25
CA PHE A 124 2.80 -29.29 -5.87
C PHE A 124 4.25 -29.67 -5.60
N VAL A 125 5.15 -29.22 -6.46
CA VAL A 125 6.55 -29.63 -6.50
C VAL A 125 7.42 -28.42 -6.17
N ARG A 126 8.37 -28.59 -5.25
CA ARG A 126 9.44 -27.63 -5.00
C ARG A 126 10.76 -28.25 -5.43
N ARG A 127 11.59 -27.50 -6.16
CA ARG A 127 12.99 -27.84 -6.49
C ARG A 127 13.85 -26.60 -6.37
N GLY A 128 14.52 -26.45 -5.23
CA GLY A 128 15.30 -25.25 -4.91
C GLY A 128 14.41 -24.01 -4.86
N ALA A 129 14.66 -23.08 -5.77
CA ALA A 129 13.89 -21.84 -5.97
C ALA A 129 12.64 -22.05 -6.86
N TRP A 130 12.51 -23.19 -7.54
CA TRP A 130 11.41 -23.45 -8.46
C TRP A 130 10.24 -24.13 -7.76
N LEU A 131 9.03 -23.65 -8.09
CA LEU A 131 7.75 -24.20 -7.65
C LEU A 131 6.92 -24.53 -8.87
N VAL A 132 6.40 -25.74 -8.94
CA VAL A 132 5.65 -26.23 -10.10
C VAL A 132 4.35 -26.84 -9.62
N VAL A 133 3.26 -26.47 -10.28
CA VAL A 133 1.93 -27.04 -10.02
C VAL A 133 1.49 -27.79 -11.26
N ARG A 134 1.28 -29.10 -11.12
CA ARG A 134 0.69 -29.94 -12.17
C ARG A 134 -0.71 -30.36 -11.74
N CYS A 135 -1.64 -30.35 -12.67
CA CYS A 135 -3.02 -30.78 -12.45
C CYS A 135 -3.37 -31.84 -13.49
N ASP A 136 -3.85 -33.00 -13.04
CA ASP A 136 -4.12 -34.15 -13.92
C ASP A 136 -2.90 -34.49 -14.81
N GLY A 137 -1.69 -34.39 -14.26
CA GLY A 137 -0.42 -34.64 -14.96
C GLY A 137 0.04 -33.51 -15.91
N THR A 138 -0.74 -32.45 -16.09
CA THR A 138 -0.38 -31.31 -16.98
C THR A 138 0.19 -30.16 -16.16
N PRO A 139 1.35 -29.57 -16.53
CA PRO A 139 1.86 -28.36 -15.86
C PRO A 139 0.91 -27.19 -16.07
N ARG A 140 0.49 -26.54 -14.97
CA ARG A 140 -0.43 -25.40 -14.98
C ARG A 140 0.19 -24.11 -14.47
N LEU A 141 1.22 -24.23 -13.63
CA LEU A 141 1.95 -23.11 -13.10
C LEU A 141 3.41 -23.52 -12.88
N SER A 142 4.34 -22.62 -13.17
CA SER A 142 5.76 -22.75 -12.84
C SER A 142 6.20 -21.38 -12.35
N CYS A 143 6.71 -21.29 -11.13
CA CYS A 143 7.11 -20.08 -10.42
C CYS A 143 8.56 -20.21 -9.95
N LEU A 144 9.27 -19.09 -9.88
CA LEU A 144 10.63 -18.96 -9.37
C LEU A 144 10.58 -18.01 -8.18
N ASP A 145 11.15 -18.41 -7.05
CA ASP A 145 11.39 -17.56 -5.89
C ASP A 145 12.86 -17.66 -5.45
N PRO A 146 13.71 -16.68 -5.85
CA PRO A 146 15.13 -16.68 -5.52
C PRO A 146 15.43 -16.59 -4.02
N ILE A 147 14.52 -16.00 -3.21
CA ILE A 147 14.74 -15.84 -1.77
C ILE A 147 14.58 -17.20 -1.08
N GLY A 148 13.57 -17.96 -1.50
CA GLY A 148 13.13 -19.17 -0.81
C GLY A 148 12.12 -18.87 0.29
N ALA A 149 11.40 -19.91 0.73
CA ALA A 149 10.70 -19.88 2.02
C ALA A 149 11.72 -19.67 3.15
N ALA A 150 11.33 -18.89 4.17
CA ALA A 150 12.16 -18.70 5.35
C ALA A 150 12.49 -20.05 5.99
N GLU A 151 13.75 -20.30 6.31
CA GLU A 151 14.11 -21.51 7.03
C GLU A 151 13.41 -21.50 8.39
N PRO A 152 12.83 -22.63 8.83
CA PRO A 152 12.19 -22.70 10.13
C PRO A 152 13.18 -22.30 11.22
N VAL A 153 12.91 -21.15 11.85
CA VAL A 153 13.76 -20.58 12.90
C VAL A 153 13.89 -21.61 14.01
N ARG A 154 15.11 -22.03 14.33
CA ARG A 154 15.45 -22.94 15.43
C ARG A 154 15.20 -22.26 16.78
N ALA A 155 13.94 -22.05 17.14
CA ALA A 155 13.57 -21.51 18.42
C ALA A 155 13.66 -22.63 19.48
N GLY A 156 14.78 -22.72 20.19
CA GLY A 156 14.83 -23.40 21.50
C GLY A 156 15.33 -24.85 21.56
N GLY A 157 16.27 -25.26 20.71
CA GLY A 157 17.02 -26.52 20.92
C GLY A 157 16.35 -27.80 20.45
N ASP A 158 15.06 -27.77 20.09
CA ASP A 158 14.42 -28.85 19.35
C ASP A 158 14.74 -28.71 17.86
N ASP A 159 15.17 -29.81 17.24
CA ASP A 159 15.42 -29.84 15.79
C ASP A 159 14.13 -29.40 15.06
N PRO A 160 14.21 -28.45 14.11
CA PRO A 160 13.03 -27.94 13.43
C PRO A 160 12.40 -29.06 12.61
N MET A 161 11.36 -29.70 13.17
CA MET A 161 10.57 -30.68 12.45
C MET A 161 9.95 -30.00 11.23
N GLN A 162 10.38 -30.42 10.05
CA GLN A 162 9.75 -30.02 8.81
C GLN A 162 8.44 -30.76 8.65
N ALA A 163 7.45 -30.03 8.19
CA ALA A 163 6.09 -30.50 8.07
C ALA A 163 5.50 -30.01 6.75
N TRP A 164 4.50 -30.73 6.28
CA TRP A 164 3.71 -30.39 5.10
C TRP A 164 2.28 -30.78 5.39
N GLY A 165 1.31 -30.11 4.81
CA GLY A 165 -0.07 -30.44 5.12
C GLY A 165 -1.07 -30.00 4.09
N CYS A 166 -2.31 -30.40 4.35
CA CYS A 166 -3.48 -29.94 3.64
C CYS A 166 -4.50 -29.45 4.67
N SER A 167 -4.99 -28.24 4.52
CA SER A 167 -6.09 -27.66 5.30
C SER A 167 -7.30 -27.46 4.40
N THR A 168 -8.52 -27.72 4.87
CA THR A 168 -9.73 -27.56 4.05
C THR A 168 -10.91 -27.00 4.84
N ILE A 169 -11.76 -26.23 4.16
CA ILE A 169 -13.02 -25.69 4.69
C ILE A 169 -14.17 -26.59 4.20
N GLY A 170 -14.17 -27.85 4.62
CA GLY A 170 -15.18 -28.84 4.25
C GLY A 170 -14.66 -30.28 4.28
N SER A 171 -15.55 -31.24 4.00
CA SER A 171 -15.14 -32.63 3.84
C SER A 171 -14.54 -32.87 2.46
N MET A 172 -13.35 -33.48 2.44
CA MET A 172 -12.65 -33.89 1.21
C MET A 172 -12.88 -35.38 0.89
N GLY A 173 -13.81 -36.06 1.57
CA GLY A 173 -14.14 -37.47 1.32
C GLY A 173 -12.94 -38.41 1.53
N ASP A 174 -12.73 -39.34 0.59
CA ASP A 174 -11.58 -40.26 0.55
C ASP A 174 -10.34 -39.69 -0.15
N SER A 175 -10.19 -38.35 -0.15
CA SER A 175 -9.00 -37.70 -0.69
C SER A 175 -7.74 -38.12 0.08
N ALA A 176 -6.60 -38.14 -0.60
CA ALA A 176 -5.33 -38.56 -0.02
C ALA A 176 -4.21 -37.61 -0.39
N LEU A 177 -3.35 -37.31 0.58
CA LEU A 177 -2.11 -36.57 0.42
C LEU A 177 -0.93 -37.51 0.55
N THR A 178 -0.02 -37.44 -0.41
CA THR A 178 1.25 -38.17 -0.42
C THR A 178 2.38 -37.15 -0.50
N LEU A 179 3.44 -37.34 0.28
CA LEU A 179 4.65 -36.54 0.26
C LEU A 179 5.82 -37.41 -0.16
N ALA A 180 6.61 -36.94 -1.12
CA ALA A 180 7.84 -37.59 -1.54
C ALA A 180 9.03 -36.62 -1.51
N ASP A 181 10.19 -37.17 -1.17
CA ASP A 181 11.48 -36.48 -1.22
C ASP A 181 12.15 -36.75 -2.57
N ASP A 182 12.45 -35.66 -3.29
CA ASP A 182 13.01 -35.69 -4.63
C ASP A 182 14.54 -35.49 -4.66
N GLN A 183 15.21 -35.34 -3.50
CA GLN A 183 16.67 -35.22 -3.45
C GLN A 183 17.47 -36.29 -4.23
N PRO A 184 17.08 -37.59 -4.25
CA PRO A 184 17.86 -38.59 -4.98
C PRO A 184 17.70 -38.53 -6.52
N LEU A 185 16.79 -37.70 -7.06
CA LEU A 185 16.44 -37.67 -8.49
C LEU A 185 17.33 -36.74 -9.36
N ARG A 186 18.56 -36.40 -8.93
CA ARG A 186 19.55 -35.57 -9.65
C ARG A 186 19.99 -36.06 -11.05
N ARG A 187 19.32 -37.04 -11.68
CA ARG A 187 19.57 -37.47 -13.06
C ARG A 187 18.26 -37.52 -13.83
N THR A 188 18.01 -36.47 -14.61
CA THR A 188 16.86 -36.33 -15.52
C THR A 188 16.88 -37.40 -16.61
N GLU A 189 15.73 -38.03 -16.82
CA GLU A 189 15.45 -38.91 -17.97
C GLU A 189 15.26 -38.09 -19.26
N PRO A 190 15.59 -38.65 -20.44
CA PRO A 190 15.32 -38.00 -21.72
C PRO A 190 13.85 -38.18 -22.12
N GLY A 191 13.03 -37.12 -22.04
CA GLY A 191 11.70 -37.10 -22.65
C GLY A 191 10.58 -36.33 -21.91
N GLU A 192 10.76 -36.00 -20.63
CA GLU A 192 9.88 -35.04 -19.94
C GLU A 192 10.34 -33.61 -20.26
N ASP A 193 9.38 -32.69 -20.45
CA ASP A 193 9.66 -31.25 -20.55
C ASP A 193 10.54 -30.86 -19.35
N PRO A 194 11.84 -30.57 -19.55
CA PRO A 194 12.75 -30.45 -18.45
C PRO A 194 12.35 -29.19 -17.68
N LEU A 195 11.87 -29.39 -16.45
CA LEU A 195 12.07 -28.35 -15.45
C LEU A 195 13.57 -28.03 -15.49
N PRO A 196 13.97 -26.75 -15.54
CA PRO A 196 15.38 -26.39 -15.58
C PRO A 196 16.04 -26.97 -14.34
N VAL A 197 16.70 -28.11 -14.52
CA VAL A 197 17.60 -28.67 -13.54
C VAL A 197 18.82 -27.76 -13.60
N GLU A 198 19.25 -27.26 -12.44
CA GLU A 198 20.43 -26.39 -12.23
C GLU A 198 21.75 -27.10 -12.61
N ASP A 199 21.82 -27.73 -13.78
CA ASP A 199 23.01 -28.41 -14.28
C ASP A 199 23.98 -27.41 -14.96
N ASP A 200 23.49 -26.24 -15.40
CA ASP A 200 24.36 -25.15 -15.83
C ASP A 200 24.84 -24.34 -14.62
N PRO A 201 26.15 -24.36 -14.29
CA PRO A 201 26.70 -23.57 -13.19
C PRO A 201 26.41 -22.08 -13.33
N ARG A 202 26.21 -21.56 -14.56
CA ARG A 202 25.87 -20.16 -14.80
C ARG A 202 24.49 -19.80 -14.26
N GLU A 203 23.51 -20.70 -14.41
CA GLU A 203 22.15 -20.51 -13.89
C GLU A 203 22.16 -20.45 -12.36
N SER A 204 22.91 -21.35 -11.71
CA SER A 204 23.10 -21.36 -10.26
C SER A 204 23.77 -20.07 -9.76
N ILE A 205 24.82 -19.60 -10.46
CA ILE A 205 25.50 -18.35 -10.13
C ILE A 205 24.55 -17.16 -10.29
N ALA A 206 23.81 -17.07 -11.39
CA ALA A 206 22.86 -15.98 -11.61
C ALA A 206 21.75 -15.95 -10.55
N LEU A 207 21.19 -17.11 -10.21
CA LEU A 207 20.20 -17.24 -9.13
C LEU A 207 20.78 -16.79 -7.78
N ALA A 208 21.99 -17.26 -7.43
CA ALA A 208 22.65 -16.87 -6.19
C ALA A 208 22.92 -15.35 -6.12
N ARG A 209 23.40 -14.74 -7.22
CA ARG A 209 23.68 -13.29 -7.25
C ARG A 209 22.42 -12.44 -7.17
N VAL A 210 21.33 -12.84 -7.83
CA VAL A 210 20.05 -12.15 -7.69
C VAL A 210 19.52 -12.31 -6.27
N ARG A 211 19.65 -13.49 -5.66
CA ARG A 211 19.31 -13.69 -4.25
C ARG A 211 20.12 -12.79 -3.31
N ASP A 212 21.43 -12.70 -3.50
CA ASP A 212 22.30 -11.78 -2.73
C ASP A 212 21.79 -10.34 -2.85
N ALA A 213 21.45 -9.90 -4.06
CA ALA A 213 20.89 -8.57 -4.31
C ALA A 213 19.52 -8.35 -3.67
N MET A 214 18.69 -9.38 -3.51
CA MET A 214 17.38 -9.28 -2.84
C MET A 214 17.49 -9.27 -1.31
N LEU A 215 18.54 -9.88 -0.75
CA LEU A 215 18.74 -9.98 0.69
C LEU A 215 19.57 -8.83 1.28
N ILE A 216 20.14 -7.97 0.43
CA ILE A 216 20.94 -6.84 0.89
C ILE A 216 20.11 -5.82 1.66
N ASP A 217 20.54 -5.49 2.88
CA ASP A 217 19.90 -4.46 3.69
C ASP A 217 20.52 -3.10 3.37
N ALA A 218 19.87 -2.36 2.46
CA ALA A 218 20.28 -1.04 2.03
C ALA A 218 20.39 0.00 3.17
N THR A 219 19.78 -0.25 4.32
CA THR A 219 19.88 0.65 5.48
C THR A 219 21.16 0.41 6.29
N LYS A 220 21.80 -0.76 6.11
CA LYS A 220 23.01 -1.17 6.83
C LYS A 220 24.26 -1.21 5.96
N CYS A 221 24.11 -1.42 4.65
CA CYS A 221 25.23 -1.51 3.71
C CYS A 221 25.60 -0.14 3.12
N PRO A 222 26.90 0.17 2.95
CA PRO A 222 27.34 1.36 2.25
C PRO A 222 26.93 1.33 0.76
N PRO A 223 26.70 2.50 0.12
CA PRO A 223 26.27 2.55 -1.28
C PRO A 223 27.15 1.79 -2.28
N SER A 224 28.47 1.79 -2.08
CA SER A 224 29.42 1.09 -2.95
C SER A 224 29.30 -0.44 -2.88
N GLU A 225 28.94 -0.99 -1.72
CA GLU A 225 28.69 -2.43 -1.56
C GLU A 225 27.39 -2.81 -2.27
N VAL A 226 26.35 -1.99 -2.13
CA VAL A 226 25.09 -2.17 -2.85
C VAL A 226 25.32 -2.16 -4.36
N GLU A 227 26.04 -1.18 -4.88
CA GLU A 227 26.40 -1.10 -6.30
C GLU A 227 27.17 -2.33 -6.78
N THR A 228 28.08 -2.85 -5.96
CA THR A 228 28.87 -4.06 -6.27
C THR A 228 27.96 -5.29 -6.37
N VAL A 229 27.03 -5.47 -5.44
CA VAL A 229 26.12 -6.63 -5.43
C VAL A 229 25.16 -6.59 -6.62
N PHE A 230 24.55 -5.44 -6.91
CA PHE A 230 23.67 -5.28 -8.07
C PHE A 230 24.43 -5.38 -9.40
N GLY A 231 25.66 -4.88 -9.46
CA GLY A 231 26.54 -5.04 -10.62
C GLY A 231 26.87 -6.52 -10.88
N ALA A 232 27.18 -7.29 -9.83
CA ALA A 232 27.44 -8.72 -9.94
C ALA A 232 26.18 -9.51 -10.38
N ALA A 233 25.00 -9.16 -9.86
CA ALA A 233 23.73 -9.77 -10.28
C ALA A 233 23.41 -9.47 -11.75
N SER A 234 23.58 -8.21 -12.18
CA SER A 234 23.37 -7.79 -13.56
C SER A 234 24.33 -8.47 -14.53
N GLN A 235 25.62 -8.58 -14.16
CA GLN A 235 26.61 -9.29 -14.95
C GLN A 235 26.25 -10.77 -15.08
N ALA A 236 25.95 -11.46 -13.98
CA ALA A 236 25.58 -12.88 -14.02
C ALA A 236 24.32 -13.12 -14.88
N LEU A 237 23.35 -12.20 -14.85
CA LEU A 237 22.19 -12.27 -15.74
C LEU A 237 22.53 -12.09 -17.22
N SER A 238 23.52 -11.25 -17.53
CA SER A 238 23.97 -11.02 -18.91
C SER A 238 24.73 -12.21 -19.51
N GLU A 239 25.30 -13.07 -18.65
CA GLU A 239 26.01 -14.30 -19.05
C GLU A 239 25.05 -15.46 -19.39
N LEU A 240 23.76 -15.34 -19.01
CA LEU A 240 22.72 -16.30 -19.40
C LEU A 240 22.32 -16.12 -20.88
N PRO A 241 21.90 -17.20 -21.57
CA PRO A 241 21.39 -17.10 -22.93
C PRO A 241 20.26 -16.08 -23.04
N THR A 242 20.38 -15.15 -24.00
CA THR A 242 19.39 -14.09 -24.19
C THR A 242 18.00 -14.68 -24.48
N GLY A 243 17.02 -14.29 -23.67
CA GLY A 243 15.64 -14.77 -23.79
C GLY A 243 15.38 -16.12 -23.11
N SER A 244 16.35 -16.66 -22.36
CA SER A 244 16.07 -17.82 -21.50
C SER A 244 14.99 -17.48 -20.47
N VAL A 245 14.15 -18.47 -20.14
CA VAL A 245 13.04 -18.30 -19.19
C VAL A 245 13.58 -17.88 -17.82
N LEU A 246 14.70 -18.45 -17.38
CA LEU A 246 15.34 -18.08 -16.12
C LEU A 246 15.83 -16.63 -16.15
N GLN A 247 16.51 -16.19 -17.21
CA GLN A 247 16.97 -14.81 -17.34
C GLN A 247 15.80 -13.82 -17.24
N LEU A 248 14.70 -14.08 -17.97
CA LEU A 248 13.51 -13.22 -17.95
C LEU A 248 12.88 -13.12 -16.55
N ARG A 249 12.76 -14.24 -15.83
CA ARG A 249 12.22 -14.28 -14.47
C ARG A 249 13.12 -13.57 -13.47
N LEU A 250 14.42 -13.87 -13.50
CA LEU A 250 15.40 -13.24 -12.61
C LEU A 250 15.50 -11.73 -12.83
N ARG A 251 15.30 -11.23 -14.06
CA ARG A 251 15.23 -9.77 -14.31
C ARG A 251 14.06 -9.10 -13.59
N HIS A 252 12.90 -9.73 -13.49
CA HIS A 252 11.76 -9.20 -12.73
C HIS A 252 12.08 -9.11 -11.22
N TRP A 253 12.75 -10.13 -10.68
CA TRP A 253 13.18 -10.17 -9.29
C TRP A 253 14.29 -9.15 -8.98
N LEU A 254 15.24 -8.96 -9.90
CA LEU A 254 16.26 -7.92 -9.75
C LEU A 254 15.64 -6.52 -9.78
N ALA A 255 14.71 -6.26 -10.71
CA ALA A 255 13.98 -5.00 -10.77
C ALA A 255 13.17 -4.74 -9.49
N LEU A 256 12.54 -5.77 -8.90
CA LEU A 256 11.91 -5.65 -7.58
C LEU A 256 12.92 -5.19 -6.52
N SER A 257 14.12 -5.78 -6.51
CA SER A 257 15.16 -5.40 -5.55
C SER A 257 15.62 -3.94 -5.74
N GLU A 258 15.76 -3.48 -6.98
CA GLU A 258 16.10 -2.07 -7.28
C GLU A 258 15.04 -1.10 -6.74
N ILE A 259 13.75 -1.46 -6.88
CA ILE A 259 12.64 -0.67 -6.32
C ILE A 259 12.71 -0.68 -4.79
N GLN A 260 12.95 -1.84 -4.16
CA GLN A 260 13.08 -1.94 -2.71
C GLN A 260 14.27 -1.13 -2.17
N LEU A 261 15.38 -1.10 -2.90
CA LEU A 261 16.53 -0.27 -2.61
C LEU A 261 16.19 1.23 -2.71
N ALA A 262 15.47 1.64 -3.75
CA ALA A 262 15.02 3.02 -3.89
C ALA A 262 14.09 3.43 -2.72
N LEU A 263 13.21 2.53 -2.29
CA LEU A 263 12.29 2.73 -1.16
C LEU A 263 12.97 2.76 0.21
N ALA A 264 14.14 2.12 0.37
CA ALA A 264 14.84 2.05 1.65
C ALA A 264 15.65 3.31 1.98
N ARG A 265 15.96 4.16 0.98
CA ARG A 265 16.81 5.33 1.17
C ARG A 265 15.98 6.55 1.63
N PRO A 266 16.41 7.27 2.69
CA PRO A 266 15.63 8.34 3.31
C PRO A 266 15.58 9.67 2.52
N ASP A 267 16.30 9.78 1.40
CA ASP A 267 16.27 10.98 0.56
C ASP A 267 14.98 11.03 -0.28
N GLU A 268 13.93 11.61 0.29
CA GLU A 268 12.54 11.43 -0.17
C GLU A 268 12.35 11.67 -1.68
N LEU A 269 12.85 12.80 -2.22
CA LEU A 269 12.60 13.16 -3.62
C LEU A 269 13.42 12.31 -4.59
N ALA A 270 14.72 12.17 -4.35
CA ALA A 270 15.59 11.35 -5.20
C ALA A 270 15.23 9.86 -5.11
N SER A 271 14.70 9.39 -3.98
CA SER A 271 14.17 8.04 -3.84
C SER A 271 12.89 7.84 -4.65
N ALA A 272 12.01 8.83 -4.70
CA ALA A 272 10.79 8.78 -5.50
C ALA A 272 11.07 8.73 -7.01
N GLU A 273 12.06 9.50 -7.49
CA GLU A 273 12.49 9.48 -8.90
C GLU A 273 13.10 8.12 -9.27
N ARG A 274 14.02 7.60 -8.45
CA ARG A 274 14.62 6.28 -8.68
C ARG A 274 13.60 5.14 -8.62
N ALA A 275 12.65 5.22 -7.69
CA ALA A 275 11.56 4.25 -7.62
C ALA A 275 10.65 4.33 -8.86
N SER A 276 10.42 5.53 -9.41
CA SER A 276 9.73 5.71 -10.68
C SER A 276 10.46 5.02 -11.81
N ASP A 277 11.75 5.29 -11.98
CA ASP A 277 12.54 4.73 -13.08
C ASP A 277 12.59 3.20 -13.00
N ALA A 278 12.78 2.65 -11.79
CA ALA A 278 12.82 1.20 -11.57
C ALA A 278 11.43 0.55 -11.79
N ILE A 279 10.34 1.23 -11.43
CA ILE A 279 8.99 0.76 -11.74
C ILE A 279 8.71 0.82 -13.24
N ASP A 280 9.09 1.90 -13.92
CA ASP A 280 8.91 2.02 -15.37
C ASP A 280 9.68 0.89 -16.09
N GLN A 281 10.88 0.53 -15.63
CA GLN A 281 11.61 -0.65 -16.10
C GLN A 281 10.86 -1.96 -15.86
N LEU A 282 10.34 -2.18 -14.65
CA LEU A 282 9.54 -3.36 -14.35
C LEU A 282 8.28 -3.42 -15.23
N VAL A 283 7.58 -2.31 -15.43
CA VAL A 283 6.40 -2.24 -16.32
C VAL A 283 6.77 -2.60 -17.76
N MET A 284 7.90 -2.11 -18.28
CA MET A 284 8.41 -2.49 -19.60
C MET A 284 8.73 -4.00 -19.69
N LEU A 285 9.29 -4.58 -18.62
CA LEU A 285 9.52 -6.02 -18.55
C LEU A 285 8.20 -6.80 -18.57
N CYS A 286 7.19 -6.35 -17.82
CA CYS A 286 5.86 -6.97 -17.78
C CYS A 286 5.19 -7.01 -19.16
N GLN A 287 5.35 -5.93 -19.94
CA GLN A 287 4.78 -5.81 -21.28
C GLN A 287 5.51 -6.65 -22.33
N SER A 288 6.82 -6.85 -22.17
CA SER A 288 7.65 -7.61 -23.11
C SER A 288 7.67 -9.12 -22.82
N ALA A 289 7.60 -9.51 -21.55
CA ALA A 289 7.64 -10.91 -21.12
C ALA A 289 6.86 -11.10 -19.81
N ALA A 290 5.59 -11.50 -19.91
CA ALA A 290 4.80 -11.83 -18.74
C ALA A 290 5.34 -13.10 -18.06
N VAL A 291 5.71 -12.98 -16.78
CA VAL A 291 6.05 -14.12 -15.93
C VAL A 291 5.00 -14.29 -14.81
N PRO A 292 4.75 -15.51 -14.31
CA PRO A 292 3.69 -15.75 -13.33
C PRO A 292 3.79 -14.93 -12.04
N GLU A 293 5.00 -14.59 -11.62
CA GLU A 293 5.33 -13.89 -10.38
C GLU A 293 5.03 -12.39 -10.46
N THR A 294 5.01 -11.82 -11.68
CA THR A 294 4.93 -10.38 -11.92
C THR A 294 3.81 -9.70 -11.14
N THR A 295 2.61 -10.29 -11.13
CA THR A 295 1.46 -9.66 -10.48
C THR A 295 1.67 -9.55 -8.97
N GLY A 296 2.13 -10.60 -8.31
CA GLY A 296 2.38 -10.54 -6.88
C GLY A 296 3.62 -9.75 -6.51
N ILE A 297 4.67 -9.76 -7.34
CA ILE A 297 5.81 -8.84 -7.22
C ILE A 297 5.31 -7.39 -7.16
N LEU A 298 4.49 -6.96 -8.11
CA LEU A 298 3.94 -5.61 -8.14
C LEU A 298 3.03 -5.32 -6.94
N MET A 299 2.15 -6.26 -6.58
CA MET A 299 1.25 -6.10 -5.43
C MET A 299 2.02 -5.98 -4.11
N SER A 300 3.13 -6.70 -3.95
CA SER A 300 3.96 -6.64 -2.73
C SER A 300 4.55 -5.25 -2.46
N LEU A 301 4.67 -4.42 -3.50
CA LEU A 301 5.16 -3.05 -3.39
C LEU A 301 4.09 -2.08 -2.89
N PHE A 302 2.80 -2.38 -3.04
CA PHE A 302 1.73 -1.42 -2.78
C PHE A 302 1.74 -0.86 -1.35
N PRO A 303 1.91 -1.65 -0.27
CA PRO A 303 1.93 -1.10 1.08
C PRO A 303 3.03 -0.06 1.28
N ARG A 304 4.25 -0.33 0.79
CA ARG A 304 5.40 0.58 0.92
C ARG A 304 5.23 1.83 0.06
N LEU A 305 4.73 1.67 -1.17
CA LEU A 305 4.45 2.80 -2.05
C LEU A 305 3.32 3.68 -1.50
N ALA A 306 2.24 3.09 -0.99
CA ALA A 306 1.15 3.82 -0.36
C ALA A 306 1.60 4.52 0.93
N TYR A 307 2.47 3.88 1.71
CA TYR A 307 3.09 4.50 2.89
C TYR A 307 3.85 5.78 2.50
N ASN A 308 4.72 5.73 1.49
CA ASN A 308 5.47 6.90 1.00
C ASN A 308 4.55 7.95 0.37
N ALA A 309 3.55 7.53 -0.41
CA ALA A 309 2.59 8.44 -1.02
C ALA A 309 1.72 9.19 0.01
N SER A 310 1.50 8.60 1.18
CA SER A 310 0.76 9.19 2.31
C SER A 310 1.67 9.70 3.42
N PHE A 311 3.00 9.68 3.22
CA PHE A 311 3.95 10.01 4.27
C PHE A 311 3.81 11.49 4.67
N ARG A 312 3.99 11.72 5.97
CA ARG A 312 4.08 13.06 6.55
C ARG A 312 5.55 13.33 6.84
N PRO A 313 6.15 14.37 6.24
CA PRO A 313 7.53 14.73 6.53
C PRO A 313 7.76 14.88 8.03
N ALA A 314 8.86 14.32 8.52
CA ALA A 314 9.26 14.44 9.93
C ALA A 314 9.70 15.86 10.29
N TYR A 315 10.10 16.64 9.29
CA TYR A 315 10.59 18.01 9.44
C TYR A 315 9.70 19.02 8.70
N PRO A 316 9.78 20.32 9.06
CA PRO A 316 9.14 21.39 8.34
C PRO A 316 9.52 21.47 6.85
N GLU A 317 8.63 20.99 5.98
CA GLU A 317 8.78 21.15 4.53
C GLU A 317 7.79 22.17 3.95
N SER A 318 8.14 22.74 2.79
CA SER A 318 7.21 23.61 2.08
C SER A 318 6.05 22.81 1.50
N PRO A 319 4.79 23.29 1.54
CA PRO A 319 3.65 22.60 0.92
C PRO A 319 3.89 22.19 -0.54
N ARG A 320 4.65 22.99 -1.30
CA ARG A 320 5.03 22.69 -2.68
C ARG A 320 5.87 21.41 -2.80
N GLN A 321 6.87 21.24 -1.93
CA GLN A 321 7.74 20.06 -1.93
C GLN A 321 6.93 18.82 -1.54
N VAL A 322 6.10 18.92 -0.50
CA VAL A 322 5.21 17.84 -0.07
C VAL A 322 4.28 17.41 -1.20
N LEU A 323 3.66 18.35 -1.92
CA LEU A 323 2.81 18.04 -3.07
C LEU A 323 3.57 17.41 -4.24
N ALA A 324 4.76 17.91 -4.56
CA ALA A 324 5.60 17.35 -5.61
C ALA A 324 6.00 15.91 -5.29
N ASN A 325 6.46 15.66 -4.06
CA ASN A 325 6.85 14.33 -3.59
C ASN A 325 5.65 13.36 -3.58
N ARG A 326 4.52 13.76 -2.98
CA ARG A 326 3.30 12.93 -2.96
C ARG A 326 2.77 12.65 -4.36
N SER A 327 2.75 13.65 -5.26
CA SER A 327 2.31 13.47 -6.64
C SER A 327 3.17 12.44 -7.37
N LEU A 328 4.48 12.47 -7.14
CA LEU A 328 5.43 11.52 -7.69
C LEU A 328 5.17 10.11 -7.16
N TRP A 329 5.07 9.91 -5.85
CA TRP A 329 4.76 8.60 -5.27
C TRP A 329 3.39 8.06 -5.70
N MET A 330 2.36 8.91 -5.82
CA MET A 330 1.05 8.51 -6.33
C MET A 330 1.12 8.05 -7.79
N ARG A 331 1.94 8.71 -8.62
CA ARG A 331 2.19 8.30 -10.00
C ARG A 331 2.85 6.91 -10.04
N VAL A 332 3.86 6.70 -9.21
CA VAL A 332 4.61 5.45 -9.12
C VAL A 332 3.73 4.30 -8.64
N LEU A 333 2.93 4.50 -7.59
CA LEU A 333 1.94 3.54 -7.11
C LEU A 333 0.87 3.24 -8.17
N GLY A 334 0.35 4.28 -8.83
CA GLY A 334 -0.63 4.13 -9.90
C GLY A 334 -0.10 3.32 -11.08
N ALA A 335 1.15 3.56 -11.50
CA ALA A 335 1.80 2.82 -12.57
C ALA A 335 1.99 1.33 -12.20
N ALA A 336 2.46 1.05 -10.98
CA ALA A 336 2.58 -0.32 -10.48
C ALA A 336 1.22 -1.03 -10.41
N ALA A 337 0.17 -0.34 -9.97
CA ALA A 337 -1.18 -0.91 -9.90
C ALA A 337 -1.79 -1.18 -11.29
N VAL A 338 -1.57 -0.29 -12.27
CA VAL A 338 -1.96 -0.51 -13.67
C VAL A 338 -1.24 -1.73 -14.25
N ALA A 339 0.07 -1.84 -14.03
CA ALA A 339 0.84 -2.99 -14.49
C ALA A 339 0.38 -4.29 -13.83
N ALA A 340 0.11 -4.28 -12.52
CA ALA A 340 -0.39 -5.45 -11.81
C ALA A 340 -1.74 -5.90 -12.37
N ARG A 341 -2.63 -4.96 -12.68
CA ARG A 341 -3.92 -5.24 -13.32
C ARG A 341 -3.76 -5.78 -14.74
N ALA A 342 -2.82 -5.26 -15.52
CA ALA A 342 -2.56 -5.73 -16.88
C ALA A 342 -1.93 -7.12 -16.90
N SER A 343 -1.10 -7.44 -15.91
CA SER A 343 -0.47 -8.76 -15.74
C SER A 343 -1.36 -9.78 -15.00
N ALA A 344 -2.49 -9.33 -14.44
CA ALA A 344 -3.40 -10.17 -13.68
C ALA A 344 -3.97 -11.30 -14.54
N ASN A 345 -3.78 -12.54 -14.09
CA ASN A 345 -4.45 -13.69 -14.69
C ASN A 345 -5.97 -13.58 -14.43
N PRO A 346 -6.85 -14.00 -15.37
CA PRO A 346 -8.29 -14.12 -15.12
C PRO A 346 -8.68 -14.97 -13.91
N ALA A 347 -7.77 -15.79 -13.38
CA ALA A 347 -7.93 -16.51 -12.11
C ALA A 347 -7.94 -15.60 -10.88
N ILE A 348 -7.44 -14.37 -11.00
CA ILE A 348 -7.53 -13.34 -9.95
C ILE A 348 -9.00 -12.95 -9.81
N GLY A 349 -9.50 -13.03 -8.58
CA GLY A 349 -10.90 -12.76 -8.29
C GLY A 349 -11.34 -11.33 -8.58
N ASP A 350 -12.61 -11.19 -8.94
CA ASP A 350 -13.25 -9.89 -9.20
C ASP A 350 -13.02 -8.89 -8.06
N ASP A 351 -13.13 -9.32 -6.81
CA ASP A 351 -12.84 -8.47 -5.64
C ASP A 351 -11.43 -7.86 -5.69
N LEU A 352 -10.41 -8.66 -5.99
CA LEU A 352 -9.04 -8.18 -6.07
C LEU A 352 -8.84 -7.28 -7.30
N GLN A 353 -9.51 -7.57 -8.42
CA GLN A 353 -9.51 -6.67 -9.58
C GLN A 353 -10.18 -5.33 -9.27
N TYR A 354 -11.29 -5.33 -8.51
CA TYR A 354 -11.96 -4.12 -8.04
C TYR A 354 -11.08 -3.35 -7.06
N GLN A 355 -10.37 -4.03 -6.16
CA GLN A 355 -9.41 -3.39 -5.24
C GLN A 355 -8.26 -2.74 -5.98
N ILE A 356 -7.62 -3.44 -6.93
CA ILE A 356 -6.57 -2.85 -7.76
C ILE A 356 -7.14 -1.68 -8.59
N GLY A 357 -8.37 -1.81 -9.12
CA GLY A 357 -9.08 -0.73 -9.79
C GLY A 357 -9.33 0.49 -8.90
N LEU A 358 -9.72 0.29 -7.64
CA LEU A 358 -9.89 1.32 -6.63
C LEU A 358 -8.56 2.02 -6.33
N LEU A 359 -7.48 1.26 -6.21
CA LEU A 359 -6.13 1.79 -5.98
C LEU A 359 -5.68 2.70 -7.13
N ILE A 360 -5.87 2.27 -8.38
CA ILE A 360 -5.59 3.08 -9.59
C ILE A 360 -6.40 4.38 -9.57
N HIS A 361 -7.70 4.29 -9.25
CA HIS A 361 -8.58 5.45 -9.14
C HIS A 361 -8.10 6.42 -8.06
N ALA A 362 -7.78 5.91 -6.86
CA ALA A 362 -7.30 6.72 -5.74
C ALA A 362 -6.05 7.51 -6.12
N CYS A 363 -5.06 6.86 -6.74
CA CYS A 363 -3.85 7.52 -7.22
C CYS A 363 -4.15 8.64 -8.22
N GLY A 364 -5.05 8.39 -9.19
CA GLY A 364 -5.43 9.40 -10.20
C GLY A 364 -6.15 10.62 -9.60
N CYS A 365 -7.09 10.41 -8.68
CA CYS A 365 -7.81 11.49 -8.00
C CYS A 365 -6.90 12.31 -7.09
N LEU A 366 -6.01 11.66 -6.34
CA LEU A 366 -5.09 12.34 -5.44
C LEU A 366 -4.00 13.10 -6.22
N GLN A 367 -3.52 12.53 -7.34
CA GLN A 367 -2.51 13.18 -8.18
C GLN A 367 -3.06 14.44 -8.88
N SER A 368 -4.25 14.38 -9.48
CA SER A 368 -4.85 15.53 -10.18
C SER A 368 -5.09 16.73 -9.26
N ARG A 369 -5.42 16.45 -7.98
CA ARG A 369 -5.55 17.47 -6.93
C ARG A 369 -4.21 18.05 -6.50
N ALA A 370 -3.16 17.22 -6.44
CA ALA A 370 -1.83 17.68 -6.09
C ALA A 370 -1.27 18.68 -7.12
N THR A 371 -1.46 18.41 -8.40
CA THR A 371 -0.98 19.28 -9.48
C THR A 371 -1.87 20.50 -9.69
N GLY A 372 -3.13 20.42 -9.29
CA GLY A 372 -4.11 21.49 -9.52
C GLY A 372 -4.52 21.62 -10.99
N GLU A 373 -4.01 20.75 -11.85
CA GLU A 373 -4.41 20.61 -13.25
C GLU A 373 -5.67 19.76 -13.29
N ALA A 374 -6.80 20.33 -12.87
CA ALA A 374 -8.11 19.78 -13.16
C ALA A 374 -8.41 19.96 -14.66
N LYS A 375 -7.64 19.32 -15.54
CA LYS A 375 -8.11 19.09 -16.91
C LYS A 375 -9.26 18.10 -16.77
N SER A 376 -10.48 18.57 -17.03
CA SER A 376 -11.64 17.70 -17.13
C SER A 376 -11.25 16.50 -18.01
N PRO A 377 -11.51 15.26 -17.58
CA PRO A 377 -11.15 14.06 -18.34
C PRO A 377 -11.72 14.04 -19.77
N THR A 378 -12.65 14.93 -20.10
CA THR A 378 -13.22 15.13 -21.43
C THR A 378 -12.39 16.03 -22.37
N GLU A 379 -11.48 16.88 -21.91
CA GLU A 379 -10.79 17.87 -22.76
C GLU A 379 -9.39 17.44 -23.23
N ALA A 380 -8.77 16.46 -22.58
CA ALA A 380 -7.48 15.93 -23.02
C ALA A 380 -7.72 14.84 -24.09
N GLY A 381 -7.90 15.24 -25.35
CA GLY A 381 -8.08 14.37 -26.53
C GLY A 381 -6.87 13.48 -26.90
N GLY A 382 -6.08 13.05 -25.91
CA GLY A 382 -5.05 12.02 -26.08
C GLY A 382 -5.57 10.67 -25.58
N PRO A 383 -5.07 9.55 -26.11
CA PRO A 383 -5.44 8.20 -25.68
C PRO A 383 -4.80 7.83 -24.32
N ARG A 384 -4.84 8.73 -23.33
CA ARG A 384 -4.79 8.31 -21.93
C ARG A 384 -6.20 7.83 -21.62
N ALA A 385 -6.44 6.54 -21.89
CA ALA A 385 -7.67 5.86 -21.53
C ALA A 385 -8.01 6.22 -20.08
N ALA A 386 -9.02 7.09 -19.90
CA ALA A 386 -9.65 7.27 -18.61
C ALA A 386 -10.06 5.87 -18.20
N VAL A 387 -9.41 5.32 -17.17
CA VAL A 387 -9.66 3.96 -16.70
C VAL A 387 -11.18 3.88 -16.50
N PRO A 388 -11.91 3.06 -17.29
CA PRO A 388 -13.35 3.08 -17.28
C PRO A 388 -13.80 2.78 -15.86
N GLN A 389 -14.43 3.77 -15.23
CA GLN A 389 -14.96 3.61 -13.88
C GLN A 389 -16.27 2.84 -14.02
N PRO A 390 -16.43 1.70 -13.32
CA PRO A 390 -17.73 1.07 -13.19
C PRO A 390 -18.73 2.12 -12.73
N SER A 391 -19.93 2.10 -13.33
CA SER A 391 -20.96 3.04 -12.89
C SER A 391 -21.23 2.79 -11.39
N PRO A 392 -21.47 3.83 -10.56
CA PRO A 392 -21.72 3.66 -9.13
C PRO A 392 -22.88 2.71 -8.79
N ALA A 393 -23.75 2.40 -9.77
CA ALA A 393 -24.85 1.45 -9.64
C ALA A 393 -24.43 -0.03 -9.72
N GLU A 394 -23.27 -0.34 -10.28
CA GLU A 394 -22.77 -1.72 -10.49
C GLU A 394 -21.71 -2.12 -9.45
N ALA A 395 -21.19 -1.15 -8.68
CA ALA A 395 -20.13 -1.37 -7.71
C ALA A 395 -20.69 -1.81 -6.34
N PRO A 396 -20.04 -2.76 -5.65
CA PRO A 396 -20.36 -3.08 -4.26
C PRO A 396 -20.32 -1.83 -3.35
N PRO A 397 -21.13 -1.76 -2.28
CA PRO A 397 -21.21 -0.59 -1.41
C PRO A 397 -19.84 -0.13 -0.87
N TRP A 398 -18.97 -1.07 -0.45
CA TRP A 398 -17.62 -0.78 0.06
C TRP A 398 -16.73 -0.03 -0.94
N LEU A 399 -16.93 -0.29 -2.24
CA LEU A 399 -16.19 0.31 -3.34
C LEU A 399 -16.72 1.71 -3.64
N SER A 400 -18.04 1.84 -3.75
CA SER A 400 -18.70 3.12 -4.08
C SER A 400 -18.41 4.23 -3.04
N SER A 401 -18.44 3.90 -1.74
CA SER A 401 -18.13 4.86 -0.68
C SER A 401 -16.68 5.37 -0.75
N ARG A 402 -15.72 4.48 -1.06
CA ARG A 402 -14.30 4.85 -1.16
C ARG A 402 -14.00 5.65 -2.43
N TRP A 403 -14.62 5.33 -3.55
CA TRP A 403 -14.51 6.18 -4.76
C TRP A 403 -15.00 7.59 -4.51
N ARG A 404 -16.16 7.76 -3.88
CA ARG A 404 -16.65 9.10 -3.54
C ARG A 404 -15.67 9.84 -2.64
N ALA A 405 -15.12 9.17 -1.63
CA ALA A 405 -14.11 9.76 -0.75
C ALA A 405 -12.85 10.21 -1.51
N PHE A 406 -12.29 9.37 -2.39
CA PHE A 406 -11.13 9.73 -3.19
C PHE A 406 -11.43 10.85 -4.20
N ALA A 407 -12.64 10.84 -4.76
CA ALA A 407 -13.18 11.94 -5.57
C ALA A 407 -13.54 13.19 -4.74
N GLY A 408 -13.31 13.17 -3.41
CA GLY A 408 -13.58 14.23 -2.43
C GLY A 408 -15.03 14.63 -2.27
N GLY A 409 -15.97 13.73 -2.57
CA GLY A 409 -17.27 13.79 -1.92
C GLY A 409 -17.09 13.52 -0.43
N ASP A 410 -17.99 14.05 0.40
CA ASP A 410 -18.05 13.70 1.82
C ASP A 410 -18.36 12.20 1.90
N PRO A 411 -17.45 11.34 2.42
CA PRO A 411 -17.86 10.02 2.77
C PRO A 411 -18.86 10.17 3.91
N GLU A 412 -20.15 9.93 3.63
CA GLU A 412 -21.25 9.84 4.63
C GLU A 412 -20.98 8.80 5.75
N VAL A 413 -19.77 8.27 5.87
CA VAL A 413 -19.41 7.17 6.73
C VAL A 413 -18.14 7.53 7.47
N ALA A 414 -18.30 7.85 8.76
CA ALA A 414 -17.21 7.85 9.72
C ALA A 414 -16.48 6.48 9.78
N ASN A 415 -17.10 5.42 9.25
CA ASN A 415 -16.56 4.07 9.13
C ASN A 415 -16.82 3.53 7.71
N PHE A 416 -15.82 3.53 6.83
CA PHE A 416 -15.98 2.88 5.53
C PHE A 416 -16.45 1.42 5.70
N PRO A 417 -17.39 0.92 4.87
CA PRO A 417 -17.77 -0.50 4.92
C PRO A 417 -16.54 -1.40 4.79
N GLU A 418 -16.53 -2.55 5.45
CA GLU A 418 -15.39 -3.48 5.43
C GLU A 418 -15.09 -3.93 3.99
N MET A 419 -13.81 -3.95 3.62
CA MET A 419 -13.38 -4.45 2.30
C MET A 419 -13.28 -5.98 2.33
N PRO A 420 -13.58 -6.67 1.22
CA PRO A 420 -13.33 -8.11 1.13
C PRO A 420 -11.82 -8.39 1.25
N GLY A 421 -11.46 -9.58 1.74
CA GLY A 421 -10.06 -10.01 1.85
C GLY A 421 -9.48 -9.91 3.26
N SER A 422 -8.21 -10.32 3.39
CA SER A 422 -7.50 -10.29 4.66
C SER A 422 -6.98 -8.89 4.95
N ARG A 423 -6.92 -8.49 6.23
CA ARG A 423 -6.20 -7.27 6.65
C ARG A 423 -4.70 -7.32 6.34
N SER A 424 -4.17 -8.51 6.11
CA SER A 424 -2.79 -8.73 5.68
C SER A 424 -2.62 -8.71 4.15
N ASP A 425 -3.68 -8.47 3.37
CA ASP A 425 -3.59 -8.36 1.92
C ASP A 425 -2.90 -7.03 1.57
N PRO A 426 -1.82 -7.05 0.76
CA PRO A 426 -1.06 -5.84 0.45
C PRO A 426 -1.91 -4.76 -0.25
N VAL A 427 -2.95 -5.14 -1.02
CA VAL A 427 -3.83 -4.17 -1.70
C VAL A 427 -4.77 -3.51 -0.69
N VAL A 428 -5.33 -4.29 0.25
CA VAL A 428 -6.18 -3.79 1.34
C VAL A 428 -5.39 -2.80 2.19
N ILE A 429 -4.18 -3.17 2.62
CA ILE A 429 -3.29 -2.30 3.41
C ILE A 429 -3.02 -0.98 2.68
N ALA A 430 -2.70 -1.04 1.38
CA ALA A 430 -2.44 0.14 0.57
C ALA A 430 -3.67 1.06 0.46
N ILE A 431 -4.86 0.49 0.20
CA ILE A 431 -6.11 1.26 0.09
C ILE A 431 -6.47 1.91 1.42
N GLU A 432 -6.40 1.17 2.53
CA GLU A 432 -6.68 1.72 3.86
C GLU A 432 -5.73 2.86 4.20
N ARG A 433 -4.44 2.70 3.87
CA ARG A 433 -3.44 3.74 4.08
C ARG A 433 -3.72 5.00 3.27
N LEU A 434 -4.07 4.86 1.99
CA LEU A 434 -4.47 5.99 1.16
C LEU A 434 -5.77 6.65 1.65
N ALA A 435 -6.75 5.86 2.08
CA ALA A 435 -8.00 6.37 2.63
C ALA A 435 -7.74 7.17 3.93
N GLN A 436 -6.92 6.66 4.83
CA GLN A 436 -6.48 7.38 6.04
C GLN A 436 -5.76 8.69 5.67
N GLY A 437 -4.82 8.65 4.72
CA GLY A 437 -4.13 9.83 4.24
C GLY A 437 -5.06 10.87 3.62
N ALA A 438 -6.06 10.44 2.84
CA ALA A 438 -7.05 11.31 2.22
C ALA A 438 -7.97 11.99 3.25
N VAL A 439 -8.23 11.35 4.40
CA VAL A 439 -9.06 11.90 5.49
C VAL A 439 -8.25 12.84 6.38
N LEU A 440 -7.05 12.44 6.82
CA LEU A 440 -6.26 13.19 7.81
C LEU A 440 -5.53 14.38 7.21
N GLU A 441 -4.95 14.22 6.03
CA GLU A 441 -4.22 15.26 5.32
C GLU A 441 -4.61 15.30 3.85
N PRO A 442 -5.84 15.75 3.54
CA PRO A 442 -6.35 15.78 2.18
C PRO A 442 -5.35 16.51 1.28
N VAL A 443 -4.90 15.85 0.22
CA VAL A 443 -3.99 16.47 -0.76
C VAL A 443 -4.56 17.79 -1.30
N ALA A 444 -5.89 17.88 -1.39
CA ALA A 444 -6.62 19.10 -1.70
C ALA A 444 -6.36 20.24 -0.70
N ALA A 445 -6.30 19.94 0.61
CA ALA A 445 -6.01 20.93 1.64
C ALA A 445 -4.55 21.42 1.58
N VAL A 446 -3.59 20.53 1.30
CA VAL A 446 -2.19 20.92 1.09
C VAL A 446 -2.03 21.80 -0.16
N SER A 447 -2.74 21.44 -1.25
CA SER A 447 -2.81 22.23 -2.49
C SER A 447 -3.43 23.61 -2.25
N MET A 448 -4.52 23.66 -1.48
CA MET A 448 -5.15 24.91 -1.04
C MET A 448 -4.19 25.78 -0.23
N ARG A 449 -3.51 25.22 0.78
CA ARG A 449 -2.52 25.97 1.57
C ARG A 449 -1.42 26.54 0.67
N TYR A 450 -0.84 25.74 -0.22
CA TYR A 450 0.17 26.21 -1.16
C TYR A 450 -0.33 27.38 -2.02
N ARG A 451 -1.57 27.31 -2.53
CA ARG A 451 -2.19 28.38 -3.31
C ARG A 451 -2.37 29.65 -2.48
N ILE A 452 -2.90 29.53 -1.25
CA ILE A 452 -3.05 30.65 -0.32
C ILE A 452 -1.69 31.29 -0.02
N ASP A 453 -0.67 30.51 0.33
CA ASP A 453 0.69 31.01 0.59
C ASP A 453 1.26 31.79 -0.61
N ARG A 454 1.03 31.28 -1.83
CA ARG A 454 1.46 31.95 -3.07
C ARG A 454 0.75 33.29 -3.24
N ILE A 455 -0.56 33.32 -3.02
CA ILE A 455 -1.39 34.52 -3.16
C ILE A 455 -1.01 35.55 -2.10
N LEU A 456 -0.82 35.14 -0.85
CA LEU A 456 -0.40 36.04 0.23
C LEU A 456 0.99 36.64 -0.04
N LYS A 457 1.92 35.87 -0.61
CA LYS A 457 3.21 36.41 -1.06
C LYS A 457 3.05 37.45 -2.17
N GLN A 458 2.04 37.32 -3.04
CA GLN A 458 1.73 38.33 -4.04
C GLN A 458 1.10 39.57 -3.41
N VAL A 459 0.13 39.40 -2.50
CA VAL A 459 -0.51 40.49 -1.73
C VAL A 459 0.52 41.27 -0.92
N ALA A 460 1.42 40.59 -0.22
CA ALA A 460 2.47 41.22 0.58
C ALA A 460 3.51 41.98 -0.26
N ARG A 461 3.67 41.63 -1.55
CA ARG A 461 4.47 42.43 -2.50
C ARG A 461 3.68 43.66 -2.94
N ALA A 462 2.44 43.50 -3.37
CA ALA A 462 1.56 44.61 -3.78
C ALA A 462 1.33 45.65 -2.66
N LEU A 463 1.23 45.21 -1.40
CA LEU A 463 1.11 46.06 -0.22
C LEU A 463 2.39 46.85 0.09
N ARG A 464 3.58 46.32 -0.24
CA ARG A 464 4.83 47.09 -0.13
C ARG A 464 4.93 48.18 -1.19
N ASP A 465 4.33 47.92 -2.36
CA ASP A 465 4.29 48.85 -3.49
C ASP A 465 3.15 49.90 -3.35
N GLN A 466 2.77 50.23 -2.10
CA GLN A 466 1.51 50.85 -1.61
C GLN A 466 1.09 52.20 -2.22
N GLN A 467 1.83 52.75 -3.19
CA GLN A 467 1.55 54.05 -3.81
C GLN A 467 0.59 53.99 -5.01
N ASN A 468 0.18 52.81 -5.50
CA ASN A 468 -0.64 52.68 -6.71
C ASN A 468 -2.07 52.18 -6.44
N LEU A 469 -3.07 52.83 -7.07
CA LEU A 469 -4.47 52.36 -7.11
C LEU A 469 -4.58 50.92 -7.63
N ARG A 470 -3.67 50.51 -8.53
CA ARG A 470 -3.55 49.14 -9.04
C ARG A 470 -3.33 48.11 -7.92
N SER A 471 -2.67 48.48 -6.82
CA SER A 471 -2.43 47.59 -5.69
C SER A 471 -3.73 47.19 -4.98
N ARG A 472 -4.77 48.05 -4.96
CA ARG A 472 -6.07 47.70 -4.35
C ARG A 472 -6.85 46.69 -5.20
N GLU A 473 -6.87 46.88 -6.52
CA GLU A 473 -7.49 45.93 -7.46
C GLU A 473 -6.77 44.57 -7.44
N GLU A 474 -5.44 44.59 -7.35
CA GLU A 474 -4.63 43.38 -7.22
C GLU A 474 -4.92 42.63 -5.92
N ILE A 475 -5.07 43.32 -4.78
CA ILE A 475 -5.45 42.71 -3.50
C ILE A 475 -6.85 42.11 -3.56
N ALA A 476 -7.81 42.81 -4.16
CA ALA A 476 -9.17 42.31 -4.32
C ALA A 476 -9.20 41.05 -5.21
N ARG A 477 -8.50 41.07 -6.35
CA ARG A 477 -8.35 39.92 -7.25
C ARG A 477 -7.66 38.75 -6.55
N ALA A 478 -6.56 39.00 -5.85
CA ALA A 478 -5.84 37.99 -5.07
C ALA A 478 -6.74 37.36 -3.99
N THR A 479 -7.54 38.16 -3.30
CA THR A 479 -8.51 37.68 -2.30
C THR A 479 -9.57 36.79 -2.95
N GLN A 480 -10.10 37.19 -4.11
CA GLN A 480 -11.05 36.38 -4.86
C GLN A 480 -10.43 35.07 -5.36
N GLU A 481 -9.19 35.09 -5.84
CA GLU A 481 -8.43 33.89 -6.21
C GLU A 481 -8.20 32.96 -5.01
N ALA A 482 -7.93 33.51 -3.81
CA ALA A 482 -7.75 32.73 -2.59
C ALA A 482 -9.05 32.03 -2.18
N LEU A 483 -10.18 32.74 -2.28
CA LEU A 483 -11.49 32.18 -2.01
C LEU A 483 -11.88 31.11 -3.05
N ALA A 484 -11.59 31.33 -4.32
CA ALA A 484 -11.80 30.33 -5.38
C ALA A 484 -10.90 29.08 -5.19
N ALA A 485 -9.71 29.25 -4.58
CA ALA A 485 -8.85 28.11 -4.25
C ALA A 485 -9.43 27.20 -3.15
N LEU A 486 -10.50 27.63 -2.46
CA LEU A 486 -11.22 26.82 -1.49
C LEU A 486 -12.24 25.87 -2.15
N ASP A 487 -12.51 26.01 -3.45
CA ASP A 487 -13.44 25.14 -4.17
C ASP A 487 -12.83 23.73 -4.32
N GLY A 488 -13.62 22.69 -4.01
CA GLY A 488 -13.17 21.29 -4.06
C GLY A 488 -12.27 20.86 -2.89
N VAL A 489 -12.07 21.73 -1.90
CA VAL A 489 -11.42 21.43 -0.62
C VAL A 489 -12.49 20.88 0.35
N PRO A 490 -12.17 19.94 1.27
CA PRO A 490 -13.17 19.47 2.21
C PRO A 490 -13.75 20.63 3.04
N ALA A 491 -15.04 20.52 3.38
CA ALA A 491 -15.82 21.62 3.94
C ALA A 491 -15.20 22.20 5.22
N ARG A 492 -14.61 21.33 6.05
CA ARG A 492 -13.87 21.72 7.25
C ARG A 492 -12.71 22.66 6.94
N GLU A 493 -11.77 22.21 6.12
CA GLU A 493 -10.56 22.99 5.76
C GLU A 493 -10.93 24.25 5.00
N SER A 494 -11.98 24.23 4.16
CA SER A 494 -12.52 25.41 3.48
C SER A 494 -13.03 26.46 4.47
N ALA A 495 -13.81 26.07 5.48
CA ALA A 495 -14.33 26.98 6.50
C ALA A 495 -13.22 27.55 7.40
N LEU A 496 -12.27 26.70 7.82
CA LEU A 496 -11.11 27.13 8.62
C LEU A 496 -10.21 28.08 7.83
N ALA A 497 -9.85 27.75 6.59
CA ALA A 497 -9.01 28.59 5.74
C ALA A 497 -9.68 29.94 5.42
N ALA A 498 -10.98 29.95 5.12
CA ALA A 498 -11.73 31.21 4.93
C ALA A 498 -11.64 32.11 6.16
N SER A 499 -11.75 31.53 7.36
CA SER A 499 -11.66 32.26 8.64
C SER A 499 -10.26 32.80 8.90
N LEU A 500 -9.23 32.02 8.60
CA LEU A 500 -7.83 32.44 8.71
C LEU A 500 -7.51 33.62 7.77
N VAL A 501 -7.98 33.55 6.53
CA VAL A 501 -7.82 34.64 5.54
C VAL A 501 -8.59 35.89 5.99
N ALA A 502 -9.81 35.75 6.51
CA ALA A 502 -10.61 36.87 7.02
C ALA A 502 -10.01 37.52 8.29
N LEU A 503 -9.34 36.75 9.15
CA LEU A 503 -8.61 37.27 10.32
C LEU A 503 -7.46 38.20 9.93
N GLN A 504 -6.88 38.03 8.73
CA GLN A 504 -5.89 38.94 8.13
C GLN A 504 -6.52 40.12 7.40
N ASN A 505 -7.83 40.36 7.58
CA ASN A 505 -8.62 41.37 6.87
C ASN A 505 -8.65 41.18 5.34
N LEU A 506 -8.48 39.93 4.88
CA LEU A 506 -8.65 39.56 3.49
C LEU A 506 -10.02 38.88 3.34
N GLY A 507 -11.01 39.58 2.80
CA GLY A 507 -12.39 39.08 2.65
C GLY A 507 -13.34 39.43 3.80
N SER A 508 -14.58 38.92 3.72
CA SER A 508 -15.64 39.20 4.72
C SER A 508 -15.49 38.29 5.95
N LYS A 509 -15.41 38.92 7.13
CA LYS A 509 -15.35 38.21 8.42
C LYS A 509 -16.70 37.57 8.76
N GLU A 510 -17.79 38.20 8.35
CA GLU A 510 -19.16 37.73 8.54
C GLU A 510 -19.38 36.43 7.77
N ALA A 511 -19.09 36.41 6.46
CA ALA A 511 -19.25 35.23 5.62
C ALA A 511 -18.35 34.06 6.07
N ALA A 512 -17.12 34.36 6.52
CA ALA A 512 -16.21 33.35 7.05
C ALA A 512 -16.72 32.77 8.38
N PHE A 513 -17.22 33.63 9.27
CA PHE A 513 -17.83 33.20 10.53
C PHE A 513 -19.08 32.35 10.29
N GLU A 514 -19.95 32.74 9.35
CA GLU A 514 -21.11 31.96 8.93
C GLU A 514 -20.70 30.57 8.41
N LYS A 515 -19.61 30.44 7.65
CA LYS A 515 -19.10 29.13 7.21
C LYS A 515 -18.72 28.20 8.37
N LEU A 516 -18.21 28.72 9.48
CA LEU A 516 -17.97 27.92 10.69
C LEU A 516 -19.27 27.50 11.39
N MET A 517 -20.35 28.24 11.13
CA MET A 517 -21.69 28.03 11.68
C MET A 517 -22.59 27.15 10.81
N VAL A 518 -22.24 26.91 9.55
CA VAL A 518 -22.96 26.00 8.66
C VAL A 518 -22.97 24.61 9.29
N LYS A 519 -24.18 24.05 9.40
CA LYS A 519 -24.37 22.64 9.76
C LYS A 519 -23.99 21.78 8.58
N ASP A 520 -23.17 20.78 8.82
CA ASP A 520 -22.95 19.73 7.83
C ASP A 520 -24.10 18.71 7.86
N ASP A 521 -23.90 17.60 7.15
CA ASP A 521 -24.84 16.48 7.07
C ASP A 521 -25.13 15.83 8.44
N ARG A 522 -24.27 16.04 9.45
CA ARG A 522 -24.47 15.60 10.84
C ARG A 522 -25.30 16.58 11.66
N GLY A 523 -25.75 17.69 11.07
CA GLY A 523 -26.65 18.67 11.68
C GLY A 523 -26.02 19.55 12.76
N LEU A 524 -24.70 19.49 12.94
CA LEU A 524 -23.96 20.28 13.93
C LEU A 524 -22.97 21.25 13.26
N PRO A 525 -22.90 22.52 13.68
CA PRO A 525 -21.89 23.44 13.22
C PRO A 525 -20.46 22.98 13.53
N TRP A 526 -19.47 23.45 12.77
CA TRP A 526 -18.06 23.14 13.01
C TRP A 526 -17.60 23.57 14.40
N ILE A 527 -18.04 24.76 14.84
CA ILE A 527 -17.71 25.29 16.18
C ILE A 527 -18.18 24.39 17.34
N HIS A 528 -19.08 23.44 17.12
CA HIS A 528 -19.59 22.56 18.18
C HIS A 528 -18.84 21.25 18.34
N ARG A 529 -17.92 20.95 17.43
CA ARG A 529 -17.31 19.60 17.33
C ARG A 529 -15.84 19.62 16.96
N ASP A 530 -15.37 20.74 16.43
CA ASP A 530 -13.97 20.93 16.08
C ASP A 530 -13.34 21.98 17.02
N PRO A 531 -12.33 21.60 17.82
CA PRO A 531 -11.72 22.49 18.80
C PRO A 531 -11.01 23.69 18.14
N LEU A 532 -10.39 23.50 16.96
CA LEU A 532 -9.75 24.58 16.23
C LEU A 532 -10.79 25.56 15.66
N ALA A 533 -11.91 25.05 15.11
CA ALA A 533 -13.00 25.90 14.64
C ALA A 533 -13.59 26.76 15.77
N PHE A 534 -13.81 26.17 16.95
CA PHE A 534 -14.28 26.89 18.12
C PHE A 534 -13.29 27.97 18.58
N ALA A 535 -11.99 27.64 18.61
CA ALA A 535 -10.96 28.59 18.99
C ALA A 535 -10.81 29.75 18.00
N ILE A 536 -10.88 29.47 16.69
CA ILE A 536 -10.87 30.49 15.64
C ILE A 536 -12.11 31.38 15.74
N ALA A 537 -13.29 30.82 15.93
CA ALA A 537 -14.52 31.61 16.12
C ALA A 537 -14.43 32.51 17.36
N SER A 538 -13.90 32.00 18.46
CA SER A 538 -13.66 32.77 19.69
C SER A 538 -12.68 33.92 19.46
N LEU A 539 -11.59 33.65 18.74
CA LEU A 539 -10.60 34.66 18.35
C LEU A 539 -11.20 35.73 17.43
N MET A 540 -12.02 35.33 16.45
CA MET A 540 -12.72 36.26 15.56
C MET A 540 -13.64 37.20 16.34
N LEU A 541 -14.38 36.70 17.34
CA LEU A 541 -15.24 37.51 18.21
C LEU A 541 -14.44 38.44 19.12
N ALA A 542 -13.30 37.98 19.64
CA ALA A 542 -12.40 38.79 20.45
C ALA A 542 -11.78 39.95 19.64
N ARG A 543 -11.34 39.67 18.40
CA ARG A 543 -10.76 40.67 17.49
C ARG A 543 -11.81 41.54 16.79
N ASN A 544 -13.05 41.08 16.65
CA ASN A 544 -14.15 41.82 16.03
C ASN A 544 -15.48 41.65 16.78
N PRO A 545 -15.77 42.53 17.75
CA PRO A 545 -16.99 42.45 18.54
C PRO A 545 -18.30 42.57 17.74
N GLN A 546 -18.27 43.12 16.52
CA GLN A 546 -19.47 43.24 15.66
C GLN A 546 -20.03 41.88 15.22
N LEU A 547 -19.18 40.85 15.17
CA LEU A 547 -19.61 39.50 14.83
C LEU A 547 -20.54 38.88 15.89
N LYS A 548 -20.61 39.46 17.10
CA LYS A 548 -21.56 39.04 18.13
C LYS A 548 -23.01 39.09 17.63
N ASP A 549 -23.32 40.00 16.71
CA ASP A 549 -24.66 40.16 16.13
C ASP A 549 -25.11 38.93 15.32
N LEU A 550 -24.16 38.19 14.75
CA LEU A 550 -24.40 36.94 14.00
C LEU A 550 -24.59 35.72 14.90
N VAL A 551 -24.18 35.81 16.17
CA VAL A 551 -24.34 34.73 17.14
C VAL A 551 -25.77 34.76 17.66
N SER A 552 -26.57 33.73 17.33
CA SER A 552 -27.97 33.65 17.76
C SER A 552 -28.12 33.75 19.28
N GLU A 553 -29.26 34.24 19.80
CA GLU A 553 -29.51 34.27 21.25
C GLU A 553 -29.35 32.90 21.92
N LYS A 554 -29.67 31.82 21.21
CA LYS A 554 -29.45 30.44 21.68
C LYS A 554 -27.98 30.10 21.92
N TRP A 555 -27.05 30.85 21.34
CA TRP A 555 -25.60 30.65 21.43
C TRP A 555 -24.90 31.65 22.35
N ARG A 556 -25.58 32.77 22.69
CA ARG A 556 -25.00 33.87 23.48
C ARG A 556 -24.85 33.61 24.98
N ALA A 557 -25.55 32.63 25.55
CA ALA A 557 -25.30 31.98 26.84
C ALA A 557 -26.61 31.36 27.36
N LYS A 558 -26.66 30.03 27.44
CA LYS A 558 -27.17 29.40 28.66
C LYS A 558 -25.92 29.22 29.52
N GLU A 559 -25.81 30.00 30.59
CA GLU A 559 -24.78 29.97 31.66
C GLU A 559 -23.43 29.33 31.28
N ALA A 560 -22.43 30.18 31.04
CA ALA A 560 -21.07 29.78 30.71
C ALA A 560 -20.43 28.93 31.82
N ASP A 561 -20.23 27.63 31.56
CA ASP A 561 -19.41 26.73 32.40
C ASP A 561 -17.91 27.11 32.41
N LEU A 562 -17.45 27.94 31.45
CA LEU A 562 -16.07 28.43 31.38
C LEU A 562 -16.00 29.95 31.61
N PRO A 563 -15.20 30.42 32.58
CA PRO A 563 -15.00 31.85 32.82
C PRO A 563 -14.52 32.57 31.54
N GLY A 564 -15.16 33.70 31.21
CA GLY A 564 -14.71 34.62 30.16
C GLY A 564 -15.04 34.26 28.71
N SER A 565 -15.69 33.12 28.44
CA SER A 565 -16.04 32.77 27.06
C SER A 565 -17.29 33.50 26.55
N ILE A 566 -17.22 34.02 25.31
CA ILE A 566 -18.35 34.63 24.58
C ILE A 566 -19.30 33.56 24.02
N LEU A 567 -18.80 32.33 23.79
CA LEU A 567 -19.57 31.21 23.24
C LEU A 567 -19.84 30.17 24.33
N ALA A 568 -21.04 29.59 24.33
CA ALA A 568 -21.34 28.43 25.18
C ALA A 568 -20.41 27.25 24.83
N PHE A 569 -19.86 26.59 25.84
CA PHE A 569 -18.95 25.46 25.64
C PHE A 569 -19.71 24.21 25.16
N PRO A 570 -19.43 23.68 23.95
CA PRO A 570 -20.17 22.55 23.41
C PRO A 570 -19.83 21.22 24.10
N ASP A 571 -20.83 20.40 24.40
CA ASP A 571 -20.64 19.08 25.04
C ASP A 571 -19.67 18.16 24.29
N LYS A 572 -19.67 18.21 22.95
CA LYS A 572 -18.78 17.39 22.12
C LYS A 572 -17.32 17.82 22.19
N LEU A 573 -17.04 19.03 22.69
CA LEU A 573 -15.69 19.55 22.87
C LEU A 573 -15.12 19.30 24.28
N ARG A 574 -15.89 18.67 25.19
CA ARG A 574 -15.40 18.31 26.54
C ARG A 574 -14.06 17.58 26.57
N PRO A 575 -13.75 16.63 25.66
CA PRO A 575 -12.42 16.00 25.62
C PRO A 575 -11.26 17.00 25.40
N PHE A 576 -11.54 18.21 24.90
CA PHE A 576 -10.59 19.28 24.65
C PHE A 576 -10.75 20.48 25.60
N GLU A 577 -11.51 20.33 26.69
CA GLU A 577 -11.78 21.43 27.63
C GLU A 577 -10.51 22.07 28.18
N HIS A 578 -9.51 21.25 28.52
CA HIS A 578 -8.23 21.76 28.99
C HIS A 578 -7.53 22.58 27.90
N LEU A 579 -7.40 22.05 26.68
CA LEU A 579 -6.81 22.77 25.54
C LEU A 579 -7.55 24.09 25.23
N LEU A 580 -8.86 24.12 25.41
CA LEU A 580 -9.73 25.27 25.14
C LEU A 580 -9.87 26.24 26.34
N SER A 581 -9.15 26.00 27.44
CA SER A 581 -9.27 26.83 28.64
C SER A 581 -8.64 28.21 28.45
N GLY A 582 -7.66 28.34 27.54
CA GLY A 582 -6.86 29.56 27.35
C GLY A 582 -5.77 29.76 28.41
N LYS A 583 -5.44 28.71 29.17
CA LYS A 583 -4.38 28.77 30.18
C LYS A 583 -2.98 28.61 29.56
N PRO A 584 -1.91 29.09 30.20
CA PRO A 584 -0.54 28.95 29.69
C PRO A 584 -0.13 27.48 29.47
N GLU A 585 -0.50 26.57 30.37
CA GLU A 585 -0.01 25.18 30.37
C GLU A 585 -0.50 24.37 29.16
N THR A 586 -1.58 24.85 28.51
CA THR A 586 -2.19 24.19 27.34
C THR A 586 -1.24 24.05 26.15
N THR A 587 -0.19 24.89 26.04
CA THR A 587 0.81 24.76 24.98
C THR A 587 1.74 23.56 25.17
N ASP A 588 1.94 23.12 26.41
CA ASP A 588 2.79 21.96 26.73
C ASP A 588 2.04 20.64 26.48
N GLU A 589 0.71 20.69 26.53
CA GLU A 589 -0.18 19.54 26.38
C GLU A 589 -0.58 19.23 24.94
N ILE A 590 -0.13 20.02 23.95
CA ILE A 590 -0.50 19.83 22.53
C ILE A 590 -0.16 18.43 21.98
N TRP A 591 0.76 17.71 22.64
CA TRP A 591 1.21 16.37 22.28
C TRP A 591 0.40 15.25 22.92
N LEU A 592 -0.46 15.56 23.90
CA LEU A 592 -1.28 14.57 24.61
C LEU A 592 -2.51 14.15 23.80
N HIS A 593 -2.82 14.89 22.73
CA HIS A 593 -3.93 14.55 21.84
C HIS A 593 -3.49 13.55 20.77
N ASP A 594 -4.40 12.64 20.43
CA ASP A 594 -4.23 11.74 19.30
C ASP A 594 -3.98 12.58 18.01
N PRO A 595 -2.82 12.46 17.35
CA PRO A 595 -2.51 13.19 16.13
C PRO A 595 -3.48 12.91 14.98
N ALA A 596 -4.20 11.78 15.02
CA ALA A 596 -5.27 11.47 14.07
C ALA A 596 -6.56 12.27 14.33
N VAL A 597 -6.75 12.81 15.54
CA VAL A 597 -7.92 13.61 15.91
C VAL A 597 -7.63 15.11 15.79
N LEU A 598 -6.51 15.57 16.37
CA LEU A 598 -6.10 16.98 16.31
C LEU A 598 -4.57 17.05 16.14
N PRO A 599 -4.08 17.33 14.92
CA PRO A 599 -2.64 17.39 14.66
C PRO A 599 -1.95 18.43 15.57
N PRO A 600 -0.70 18.20 16.02
CA PRO A 600 -0.02 19.09 16.98
C PRO A 600 0.01 20.57 16.56
N ALA A 601 0.17 20.86 15.27
CA ALA A 601 0.13 22.24 14.75
C ALA A 601 -1.24 22.90 14.95
N GLN A 602 -2.32 22.14 14.76
CA GLN A 602 -3.70 22.59 14.97
C GLN A 602 -4.01 22.70 16.47
N ALA A 603 -3.51 21.79 17.30
CA ALA A 603 -3.62 21.87 18.77
C ALA A 603 -2.91 23.12 19.31
N LEU A 604 -1.68 23.40 18.86
CA LEU A 604 -0.94 24.61 19.20
C LEU A 604 -1.69 25.88 18.77
N ALA A 605 -2.19 25.91 17.53
CA ALA A 605 -3.01 27.03 17.05
C ALA A 605 -4.28 27.23 17.89
N THR A 606 -4.92 26.13 18.32
CA THR A 606 -6.09 26.15 19.20
C THR A 606 -5.75 26.79 20.53
N ALA A 607 -4.69 26.33 21.20
CA ALA A 607 -4.23 26.87 22.48
C ALA A 607 -3.92 28.37 22.40
N LEU A 608 -3.10 28.78 21.42
CA LEU A 608 -2.71 30.17 21.23
C LEU A 608 -3.90 31.09 20.89
N ALA A 609 -4.83 30.63 20.04
CA ALA A 609 -6.04 31.37 19.74
C ALA A 609 -6.92 31.57 20.98
N MET A 610 -7.03 30.55 21.84
CA MET A 610 -7.81 30.65 23.09
C MET A 610 -7.13 31.51 24.15
N GLN A 611 -5.79 31.51 24.24
CA GLN A 611 -5.05 32.43 25.12
C GLN A 611 -5.29 33.89 24.72
N GLU A 612 -5.32 34.20 23.42
CA GLU A 612 -5.65 35.57 22.98
C GLU A 612 -7.12 35.92 23.19
N ALA A 613 -8.03 34.97 22.94
CA ALA A 613 -9.46 35.18 23.10
C ALA A 613 -9.89 35.35 24.58
N LYS A 614 -9.06 34.89 25.53
CA LYS A 614 -9.31 34.93 26.98
C LYS A 614 -8.15 35.59 27.75
N PRO A 615 -7.90 36.89 27.54
CA PRO A 615 -6.77 37.59 28.16
C PRO A 615 -6.80 37.60 29.69
N GLU A 616 -7.98 37.43 30.31
CA GLU A 616 -8.17 37.32 31.76
C GLU A 616 -7.46 36.11 32.38
N MET A 617 -7.09 35.11 31.59
CA MET A 617 -6.32 33.94 32.04
C MET A 617 -4.82 34.23 32.17
N GLY A 618 -4.39 35.47 31.89
CA GLY A 618 -3.04 35.97 32.19
C GLY A 618 -1.94 35.55 31.22
N ALA A 619 -2.25 34.72 30.22
CA ALA A 619 -1.32 34.26 29.21
C ALA A 619 -1.25 35.23 28.02
N ARG A 620 -0.04 35.59 27.56
CA ARG A 620 0.14 36.17 26.23
C ARG A 620 0.51 35.05 25.24
N PRO A 621 -0.19 34.92 24.11
CA PRO A 621 0.09 33.88 23.13
C PRO A 621 1.49 34.05 22.52
N GLU A 622 2.33 33.01 22.58
CA GLU A 622 3.63 32.98 21.91
C GLU A 622 3.48 32.56 20.43
N TRP A 623 2.99 33.49 19.61
CA TRP A 623 2.68 33.27 18.20
C TRP A 623 3.86 32.77 17.33
N THR A 624 5.10 33.01 17.76
CA THR A 624 6.33 32.54 17.07
C THR A 624 6.42 31.02 17.03
N LEU A 625 5.78 30.31 17.97
CA LEU A 625 5.76 28.84 18.00
C LEU A 625 5.09 28.22 16.77
N LEU A 626 4.08 28.88 16.19
CA LEU A 626 3.42 28.40 14.96
C LEU A 626 4.36 28.35 13.75
N ARG A 627 5.41 29.19 13.73
CA ARG A 627 6.42 29.14 12.67
C ARG A 627 7.35 27.93 12.79
N ARG A 628 7.47 27.37 14.00
CA ARG A 628 8.29 26.19 14.29
C ARG A 628 7.54 24.89 14.07
N VAL A 629 6.21 24.92 14.14
CA VAL A 629 5.33 23.75 13.97
C VAL A 629 4.41 23.95 12.76
N PRO A 630 4.90 23.70 11.52
CA PRO A 630 4.12 23.97 10.33
C PRO A 630 2.92 23.03 10.22
N CYS A 631 1.80 23.56 9.74
CA CYS A 631 0.60 22.79 9.42
C CYS A 631 0.48 22.63 7.91
N PHE A 632 0.58 21.41 7.37
CA PHE A 632 0.55 21.19 5.92
C PHE A 632 -0.81 21.50 5.27
N THR A 633 -1.90 21.44 6.03
CA THR A 633 -3.28 21.52 5.52
C THR A 633 -3.93 22.88 5.70
N LEU A 634 -3.42 23.73 6.60
CA LEU A 634 -3.99 25.04 6.90
C LEU A 634 -2.88 26.09 7.04
N PRO A 635 -3.09 27.33 6.54
CA PRO A 635 -2.16 28.45 6.72
C PRO A 635 -2.29 29.04 8.13
N LEU A 636 -1.89 28.27 9.16
CA LEU A 636 -2.07 28.66 10.57
C LEU A 636 -1.23 29.88 10.98
N ASP A 637 -0.20 30.20 10.21
CA ASP A 637 0.59 31.44 10.34
C ASP A 637 -0.28 32.70 10.18
N LEU A 638 -1.44 32.60 9.52
CA LEU A 638 -2.41 33.68 9.46
C LEU A 638 -3.17 33.94 10.77
N LEU A 639 -2.92 33.17 11.82
CA LEU A 639 -3.41 33.54 13.16
C LEU A 639 -2.58 34.66 13.79
N ILE A 640 -1.32 34.82 13.36
CA ILE A 640 -0.38 35.81 13.92
C ILE A 640 -0.93 37.21 13.63
N PRO A 641 -1.15 38.05 14.66
CA PRO A 641 -1.57 39.44 14.46
C PRO A 641 -0.59 40.20 13.56
N ALA A 642 -1.08 40.99 12.61
CA ALA A 642 -0.25 41.80 11.72
C ALA A 642 0.72 42.74 12.48
N GLU A 643 0.34 43.20 13.68
CA GLU A 643 1.17 44.03 14.55
C GLU A 643 2.43 43.31 15.05
N ASN A 644 2.38 41.98 15.15
CA ASN A 644 3.47 41.12 15.59
C ASN A 644 4.36 40.63 14.44
N GLU A 645 4.04 40.97 13.18
CA GLU A 645 4.86 40.58 12.02
C GLU A 645 6.13 41.42 11.82
N ARG A 646 6.46 42.35 12.74
CA ARG A 646 7.71 43.10 12.67
C ARG A 646 8.89 42.14 12.57
N VAL A 647 9.46 42.07 11.36
CA VAL A 647 10.63 41.27 11.02
C VAL A 647 11.72 41.66 12.02
N PRO A 648 12.37 40.69 12.72
CA PRO A 648 13.55 41.00 13.49
C PRO A 648 14.51 41.70 12.55
N THR A 649 14.75 43.00 12.77
CA THR A 649 15.77 43.74 12.05
C THR A 649 17.09 42.99 12.23
N ALA A 650 17.93 42.97 11.21
CA ALA A 650 19.14 42.13 11.09
C ALA A 650 20.24 42.30 12.18
N GLY A 651 19.92 42.88 13.34
CA GLY A 651 20.73 42.93 14.55
C GLY A 651 20.25 42.04 15.71
N ASP A 652 19.12 41.32 15.58
CA ASP A 652 18.76 40.27 16.54
C ASP A 652 19.55 39.00 16.19
N ASP A 653 20.77 38.92 16.71
CA ASP A 653 21.65 37.75 16.61
C ASP A 653 20.91 36.49 17.08
N ILE A 654 20.52 35.66 16.11
CA ILE A 654 20.20 34.25 16.35
C ILE A 654 21.51 33.63 16.81
N ARG A 655 21.71 33.55 18.13
CA ARG A 655 22.69 32.63 18.71
C ARG A 655 22.34 31.24 18.21
N THR A 656 23.10 30.76 17.25
CA THR A 656 23.10 29.37 16.83
C THR A 656 23.19 28.53 18.11
N PRO A 657 22.25 27.61 18.39
CA PRO A 657 22.41 26.71 19.51
C PRO A 657 23.74 25.98 19.31
N ALA A 658 24.58 25.97 20.35
CA ALA A 658 25.83 25.22 20.32
C ALA A 658 25.51 23.77 19.90
N PRO A 659 26.33 23.15 19.03
CA PRO A 659 26.12 21.76 18.66
C PRO A 659 26.04 20.93 19.94
N VAL A 660 24.90 20.29 20.14
CA VAL A 660 24.76 19.23 21.14
C VAL A 660 25.73 18.14 20.69
N MET A 661 26.87 18.03 21.36
CA MET A 661 27.79 16.92 21.17
C MET A 661 27.08 15.63 21.56
N PRO A 662 27.31 14.53 20.82
CA PRO A 662 26.60 13.26 20.98
C PRO A 662 26.74 12.64 22.37
#